data_AF-A0A428SYJ2-F1
#
_entry.id   AF-A0A428SYJ2-F1
#
_cell.length_a   1.000
_cell.length_b   1.000
_cell.length_c   1.000
_cell.angle_alpha   90.00
_cell.angle_beta   90.00
_cell.angle_gamma   90.00
#
_symmetry.space_group_name_H-M   'P 1'
#
loop_
_entity.id
_entity.type
_entity.pdbx_description
1 polymer ?
#
loop_
_entity_poly.entity_id
_entity_poly.type
_entity_poly.pdbx_seq_one_letter_code
_entity_poly.pdbx_strand_id
1 'polypeptide(L)'
;MSPEPESDNPAPERSGTRSCYACRRKKIRCDRNDPCSACVRSAKTCVYPPIGPRIRRTKKTIMADMAGRLASLEKTLARVTGERQVTAIPDIFVFDNVESAEEGSERSNDDVLLQRGSSSQYFNEILLSRMIGEEKNLESALTEPTPLRLGTSPSPFSAMGILSSPSLSQHPSIFHPDKPIAAELWNTYVSNVENCLGLRILHIPTDEVKVYSAIHNPTKAPFDDLAFCFAIYFASTISLEEPDAPSMLILDKPRQLQLFKFGLEQALAQGDFLDQPTLTGLRALAIYLSALRVHNRGKGIWILNGLAIRIAQSLGLHRDGERLGLPPFESELRRRLWWHLITRDSRSGEDYGLENSTGMQPQSDVKLPLNIDDEDLSPDMKQLPLEKRGWTIMTFSLVYIDLAKAIQKLATAVSSPSPSEETRRKIIEEARSQVMKRVDECGLVSSGLPQYCLTVHCAHFLLRKLDFFTRQQWLALQHPGSREALATDDDLLEALDILEPRVFGDEPLLEQYGWARKAYPQYHVTMYILWHLCTRPNGPHVDRAWRAVEAVFTTELADEFADRVGSKPAVLAVLKSKAEALRKQSAANLGNGSLEESQESQGVPVGALDGLSFEDSTLDNGADEWLPWTSMMQGISEEEAFPWFCNYIFDTMANILVTGANRGIGYAIVQTIATHLPTSNIILACRSRTSAEDAIQTLRDSGVSAGLDHIELDIENNASIESAVAAADKKYGTLDVLINNAAKVEWPASDNLADIRSASNSCYNNVITSSAIVTTAFSHLLRKSAWPRVIMISSARGSVSRTVNGELPPVANMDYCIAKAGLNMLTLQLQLAEDNKEEESRITYWAVSPGHCKTAFNGYRGKKHPLEGAESVIRLLETKKGEIETGTFWEYENGSFQQVPW
;
A
#
# COMPACT_ATOMS: atom_id res chain seq x y z
N MET A 1 11.17 -80.28 53.06
CA MET A 1 11.28 -81.55 52.31
C MET A 1 11.79 -81.19 50.92
N SER A 2 13.04 -81.53 50.61
CA SER A 2 13.46 -81.84 49.23
C SER A 2 12.68 -83.08 48.75
N PRO A 3 12.45 -83.35 47.44
CA PRO A 3 13.43 -83.46 46.32
C PRO A 3 12.98 -82.68 45.04
N GLU A 4 13.85 -82.15 44.15
CA GLU A 4 14.66 -82.74 43.04
C GLU A 4 13.90 -82.88 41.68
N PRO A 5 14.57 -82.95 40.49
CA PRO A 5 14.61 -81.86 39.49
C PRO A 5 14.23 -82.28 38.04
N GLU A 6 14.06 -81.35 37.08
CA GLU A 6 14.27 -81.65 35.64
C GLU A 6 14.42 -80.42 34.70
N SER A 7 15.58 -80.39 34.04
CA SER A 7 15.98 -79.92 32.68
C SER A 7 15.46 -78.65 31.99
N ASP A 8 16.40 -77.70 31.84
CA ASP A 8 16.90 -77.04 30.60
C ASP A 8 15.96 -76.70 29.42
N ASN A 9 15.65 -75.40 29.28
CA ASN A 9 16.29 -74.53 28.27
C ASN A 9 15.77 -73.08 28.37
N PRO A 10 16.64 -72.05 28.44
CA PRO A 10 16.20 -70.66 28.50
C PRO A 10 15.75 -70.19 27.11
N ALA A 11 14.47 -69.83 26.97
CA ALA A 11 14.02 -69.00 25.87
C ALA A 11 14.68 -67.61 25.99
N PRO A 12 15.25 -67.05 24.91
CA PRO A 12 15.93 -65.77 25.02
C PRO A 12 14.89 -64.65 25.20
N GLU A 13 14.86 -64.08 26.40
CA GLU A 13 14.34 -62.74 26.63
C GLU A 13 15.02 -61.76 25.67
N ARG A 14 14.23 -61.08 24.84
CA ARG A 14 14.67 -59.84 24.18
C ARG A 14 13.64 -58.75 24.42
N SER A 15 13.92 -57.97 25.45
CA SER A 15 13.31 -56.69 25.77
C SER A 15 13.49 -55.68 24.62
N GLY A 16 12.47 -54.85 24.37
CA GLY A 16 12.63 -53.57 23.65
C GLY A 16 12.34 -53.51 22.14
N THR A 17 11.53 -54.40 21.55
CA THR A 17 11.21 -54.37 20.11
C THR A 17 9.98 -53.50 19.76
N ARG A 18 10.20 -52.53 18.85
CA ARG A 18 9.18 -51.64 18.28
C ARG A 18 8.19 -52.42 17.42
N SER A 19 6.95 -51.95 17.29
CA SER A 19 5.96 -52.52 16.36
C SER A 19 6.44 -52.42 14.90
N CYS A 20 6.07 -53.41 14.07
CA CYS A 20 6.42 -53.43 12.65
C CYS A 20 5.83 -52.21 11.91
N TYR A 21 6.42 -51.84 10.77
CA TYR A 21 6.00 -50.65 10.02
C TYR A 21 4.53 -50.68 9.60
N ALA A 22 4.02 -51.84 9.18
CA ALA A 22 2.65 -52.00 8.70
C ALA A 22 1.62 -51.79 9.84
N CYS A 23 1.81 -52.45 10.99
CA CYS A 23 0.93 -52.28 12.14
C CYS A 23 1.03 -50.86 12.73
N ARG A 24 2.24 -50.27 12.76
CA ARG A 24 2.43 -48.90 13.23
C ARG A 24 1.71 -47.88 12.34
N ARG A 25 1.78 -48.03 11.01
CA ARG A 25 1.11 -47.12 10.06
C ARG A 25 -0.41 -47.22 10.18
N LYS A 26 -0.96 -48.42 10.39
CA LYS A 26 -2.39 -48.63 10.61
C LYS A 26 -2.87 -48.38 12.04
N LYS A 27 -1.96 -48.05 12.97
CA LYS A 27 -2.24 -47.88 14.41
C LYS A 27 -2.96 -49.09 15.03
N ILE A 28 -2.63 -50.32 14.59
CA ILE A 28 -3.18 -51.58 15.13
C ILE A 28 -2.14 -52.33 15.97
N ARG A 29 -2.60 -53.20 16.87
CA ARG A 29 -1.73 -53.98 17.77
C ARG A 29 -0.86 -54.98 16.99
N CYS A 30 0.45 -54.96 17.23
CA CYS A 30 1.41 -55.89 16.66
C CYS A 30 1.81 -56.92 17.72
N ASP A 31 1.63 -58.20 17.40
CA ASP A 31 2.01 -59.35 18.21
C ASP A 31 3.51 -59.66 18.17
N ARG A 32 4.28 -58.90 17.38
CA ARG A 32 5.76 -58.91 17.33
C ARG A 32 6.41 -60.21 16.82
N ASN A 33 5.62 -61.17 16.35
CA ASN A 33 6.12 -62.31 15.58
C ASN A 33 6.64 -61.86 14.20
N ASP A 34 7.55 -62.62 13.58
CA ASP A 34 8.06 -62.31 12.24
C ASP A 34 7.77 -63.45 11.25
N PRO A 35 6.81 -63.29 10.32
CA PRO A 35 5.87 -62.16 10.17
C PRO A 35 4.77 -62.14 11.23
N CYS A 36 4.25 -60.95 11.55
CA CYS A 36 3.27 -60.76 12.63
C CYS A 36 1.86 -61.17 12.17
N SER A 37 1.03 -61.72 13.06
CA SER A 37 -0.27 -62.30 12.69
C SER A 37 -1.26 -61.28 12.09
N ALA A 38 -1.15 -60.00 12.47
CA ALA A 38 -1.92 -58.93 11.85
C ALA A 38 -1.49 -58.65 10.41
N CYS A 39 -0.20 -58.74 10.10
CA CYS A 39 0.34 -58.60 8.73
C CYS A 39 0.00 -59.82 7.87
N VAL A 40 0.05 -61.03 8.43
CA VAL A 40 -0.36 -62.27 7.76
C VAL A 40 -1.83 -62.21 7.38
N ARG A 41 -2.72 -61.88 8.33
CA ARG A 41 -4.16 -61.77 8.06
C ARG A 41 -4.51 -60.69 7.04
N SER A 42 -3.72 -59.63 6.97
CA SER A 42 -3.94 -58.54 6.01
C SER A 42 -3.19 -58.72 4.69
N ALA A 43 -2.52 -59.86 4.49
CA ALA A 43 -1.68 -60.17 3.33
C ALA A 43 -0.70 -59.03 3.00
N LYS A 44 -0.08 -58.44 4.03
CA LYS A 44 0.91 -57.35 3.89
C LYS A 44 2.26 -57.79 4.41
N THR A 45 3.31 -57.29 3.75
CA THR A 45 4.70 -57.54 4.13
C THR A 45 4.98 -57.01 5.54
N CYS A 46 5.39 -57.88 6.45
CA CYS A 46 5.76 -57.53 7.81
C CYS A 46 7.25 -57.21 7.87
N VAL A 47 7.61 -55.98 8.25
CA VAL A 47 9.02 -55.56 8.37
C VAL A 47 9.19 -54.77 9.67
N TYR A 48 10.15 -55.18 10.50
CA TYR A 48 10.49 -54.50 11.75
C TYR A 48 11.61 -53.47 11.54
N PRO A 49 11.56 -52.32 12.24
CA PRO A 49 12.66 -51.35 12.20
C PRO A 49 13.90 -51.92 12.91
N PRO A 50 15.12 -51.70 12.38
CA PRO A 50 16.36 -52.14 13.01
C PRO A 50 16.59 -51.41 14.35
N ILE A 51 17.23 -52.10 15.30
CA ILE A 51 17.56 -51.57 16.64
C ILE A 51 18.90 -50.81 16.54
N GLY A 52 18.87 -49.48 16.64
CA GLY A 52 20.07 -48.62 16.62
C GLY A 52 19.75 -47.11 16.50
N PRO A 53 20.71 -46.20 16.76
CA PRO A 53 20.49 -44.76 16.70
C PRO A 53 20.33 -44.23 15.27
N ARG A 54 19.53 -43.17 15.11
CA ARG A 54 19.10 -42.62 13.81
C ARG A 54 20.26 -42.04 13.00
N ILE A 55 20.61 -42.68 11.89
CA ILE A 55 21.46 -42.09 10.83
C ILE A 55 20.56 -41.28 9.86
N ARG A 56 20.86 -40.00 9.67
CA ARG A 56 20.16 -39.08 8.75
C ARG A 56 20.52 -39.45 7.30
N ARG A 57 19.54 -39.87 6.48
CA ARG A 57 19.74 -40.21 5.05
C ARG A 57 20.04 -38.98 4.20
N THR A 58 20.99 -39.08 3.28
CA THR A 58 21.39 -38.05 2.31
C THR A 58 20.39 -37.90 1.15
N LYS A 59 20.17 -36.64 0.72
CA LYS A 59 19.15 -36.14 -0.23
C LYS A 59 19.08 -36.84 -1.60
N LYS A 60 20.13 -37.54 -2.06
CA LYS A 60 20.18 -38.12 -3.42
C LYS A 60 19.25 -39.32 -3.64
N THR A 61 18.87 -40.05 -2.59
CA THR A 61 18.01 -41.24 -2.72
C THR A 61 16.51 -40.94 -2.77
N ILE A 62 16.09 -39.73 -2.38
CA ILE A 62 14.66 -39.33 -2.35
C ILE A 62 14.16 -38.99 -3.76
N MET A 63 14.98 -38.38 -4.61
CA MET A 63 14.57 -37.99 -5.96
C MET A 63 14.41 -39.20 -6.90
N ALA A 64 15.25 -40.23 -6.75
CA ALA A 64 15.12 -41.47 -7.53
C ALA A 64 13.85 -42.26 -7.18
N ASP A 65 13.46 -42.28 -5.90
CA ASP A 65 12.21 -42.96 -5.46
C ASP A 65 10.96 -42.18 -5.88
N MET A 66 11.02 -40.84 -5.95
CA MET A 66 9.89 -40.03 -6.45
C MET A 66 9.70 -40.17 -7.96
N ALA A 67 10.78 -40.20 -8.75
CA ALA A 67 10.70 -40.40 -10.19
C ALA A 67 10.11 -41.79 -10.55
N GLY A 68 10.48 -42.84 -9.81
CA GLY A 68 9.91 -44.17 -9.99
C GLY A 68 8.41 -44.26 -9.65
N ARG A 69 7.94 -43.47 -8.68
CA ARG A 69 6.52 -43.42 -8.31
C ARG A 69 5.66 -42.66 -9.32
N LEU A 70 6.20 -41.60 -9.92
CA LEU A 70 5.52 -40.86 -11.00
C LEU A 70 5.30 -41.74 -12.23
N ALA A 71 6.34 -42.45 -12.68
CA ALA A 71 6.23 -43.38 -13.81
C ALA A 71 5.24 -44.53 -13.55
N SER A 72 5.15 -45.02 -12.30
CA SER A 72 4.18 -46.06 -11.92
C SER A 72 2.74 -45.55 -11.89
N LEU A 73 2.53 -44.28 -11.53
CA LEU A 73 1.20 -43.66 -11.49
C LEU A 73 0.68 -43.37 -12.89
N GLU A 74 1.52 -42.86 -13.79
CA GLU A 74 1.19 -42.65 -15.20
C GLU A 74 0.77 -43.97 -15.88
N LYS A 75 1.49 -45.06 -15.57
CA LYS A 75 1.17 -46.39 -16.10
C LYS A 75 -0.11 -47.00 -15.51
N THR A 76 -0.51 -46.58 -14.32
CA THR A 76 -1.76 -47.01 -13.68
C THR A 76 -2.96 -46.23 -14.23
N LEU A 77 -2.79 -44.93 -14.47
CA LEU A 77 -3.81 -44.07 -15.10
C LEU A 77 -4.14 -44.51 -16.52
N ALA A 78 -3.12 -44.86 -17.32
CA ALA A 78 -3.31 -45.38 -18.68
C ALA A 78 -4.09 -46.72 -18.72
N ARG A 79 -4.09 -47.48 -17.62
CA ARG A 79 -4.77 -48.78 -17.52
C ARG A 79 -6.22 -48.67 -17.04
N VAL A 80 -6.60 -47.54 -16.43
CA VAL A 80 -7.96 -47.30 -15.90
C VAL A 80 -8.86 -46.68 -16.96
N THR A 81 -8.30 -46.01 -17.98
CA THR A 81 -9.03 -45.37 -19.07
C THR A 81 -9.49 -46.32 -20.19
N GLY A 82 -9.20 -47.63 -20.09
CA GLY A 82 -9.33 -48.57 -21.22
C GLY A 82 -10.56 -49.48 -21.27
N GLU A 83 -11.32 -49.73 -20.19
CA GLU A 83 -12.33 -50.79 -20.20
C GLU A 83 -13.65 -50.39 -19.52
N ARG A 84 -14.74 -50.40 -20.32
CA ARG A 84 -16.15 -50.19 -19.99
C ARG A 84 -16.72 -51.29 -19.07
N GLN A 85 -17.67 -50.95 -18.19
CA GLN A 85 -19.09 -51.43 -18.20
C GLN A 85 -19.79 -51.14 -16.87
N VAL A 86 -20.99 -50.56 -16.95
CA VAL A 86 -21.90 -50.25 -15.85
C VAL A 86 -22.87 -51.41 -15.66
N THR A 87 -23.02 -51.91 -14.43
CA THR A 87 -24.18 -52.68 -13.98
C THR A 87 -24.66 -52.23 -12.59
N ALA A 88 -25.87 -51.66 -12.60
CA ALA A 88 -26.95 -51.54 -11.61
C ALA A 88 -26.68 -51.44 -10.08
N ILE A 89 -27.38 -50.45 -9.49
CA ILE A 89 -27.42 -49.95 -8.10
C ILE A 89 -28.50 -50.73 -7.27
N PRO A 90 -28.55 -50.63 -5.92
CA PRO A 90 -29.46 -49.62 -5.33
C PRO A 90 -28.95 -48.85 -4.07
N ASP A 91 -29.24 -47.55 -4.10
CA ASP A 91 -29.67 -46.58 -3.08
C ASP A 91 -28.96 -46.42 -1.71
N ILE A 92 -28.16 -45.34 -1.59
CA ILE A 92 -28.39 -44.23 -0.62
C ILE A 92 -28.05 -42.89 -1.32
N PHE A 93 -29.04 -42.00 -1.38
CA PHE A 93 -29.08 -40.74 -2.14
C PHE A 93 -27.99 -39.72 -1.76
N VAL A 94 -27.11 -39.44 -2.74
CA VAL A 94 -26.42 -38.15 -2.92
C VAL A 94 -27.07 -37.51 -4.15
N PHE A 95 -27.55 -36.28 -4.03
CA PHE A 95 -27.92 -35.49 -5.21
C PHE A 95 -26.62 -34.91 -5.82
N ASP A 96 -26.12 -35.63 -6.82
CA ASP A 96 -25.62 -35.13 -8.11
C ASP A 96 -26.63 -34.09 -8.70
N ASN A 97 -26.34 -33.17 -9.61
CA ASN A 97 -25.22 -32.87 -10.49
C ASN A 97 -25.49 -31.44 -11.03
N VAL A 98 -24.45 -30.70 -11.41
CA VAL A 98 -24.49 -29.99 -12.68
C VAL A 98 -23.19 -30.34 -13.41
N GLU A 99 -23.33 -31.26 -14.37
CA GLU A 99 -22.32 -31.55 -15.37
C GLU A 99 -22.10 -30.33 -16.25
N SER A 100 -20.83 -30.19 -16.64
CA SER A 100 -20.32 -29.36 -17.72
C SER A 100 -21.19 -29.41 -18.98
N ALA A 101 -21.90 -28.32 -19.24
CA ALA A 101 -22.27 -27.94 -20.60
C ALA A 101 -21.04 -27.32 -21.26
N GLU A 102 -20.35 -28.10 -22.10
CA GLU A 102 -19.69 -27.54 -23.29
C GLU A 102 -20.79 -27.20 -24.30
N GLU A 103 -21.46 -26.09 -24.06
CA GLU A 103 -22.21 -25.33 -25.07
C GLU A 103 -21.64 -23.91 -25.02
N GLY A 104 -21.46 -23.30 -26.19
CA GLY A 104 -20.99 -21.93 -26.33
C GLY A 104 -21.87 -20.95 -25.56
N SER A 105 -21.50 -20.72 -24.31
CA SER A 105 -21.99 -19.64 -23.47
C SER A 105 -20.89 -18.58 -23.52
N GLU A 106 -21.12 -17.53 -24.31
CA GLU A 106 -20.38 -16.28 -24.16
C GLU A 106 -20.32 -15.97 -22.67
N ARG A 107 -19.12 -15.99 -22.08
CA ARG A 107 -18.92 -15.51 -20.71
C ARG A 107 -19.59 -14.14 -20.64
N SER A 108 -20.65 -13.99 -19.84
CA SER A 108 -21.16 -12.67 -19.54
C SER A 108 -20.01 -11.90 -18.91
N ASN A 109 -19.46 -10.92 -19.62
CA ASN A 109 -18.31 -10.09 -19.20
C ASN A 109 -18.61 -9.21 -17.97
N ASP A 110 -19.71 -9.44 -17.27
CA ASP A 110 -20.20 -8.59 -16.18
C ASP A 110 -19.58 -8.98 -14.82
N ASP A 111 -19.15 -10.24 -14.64
CA ASP A 111 -18.52 -10.74 -13.42
C ASP A 111 -17.07 -11.22 -13.65
N VAL A 112 -16.12 -10.73 -12.85
CA VAL A 112 -14.70 -11.09 -12.94
C VAL A 112 -14.17 -11.57 -11.60
N LEU A 113 -13.65 -12.80 -11.57
CA LEU A 113 -12.91 -13.34 -10.43
C LEU A 113 -11.43 -13.49 -10.80
N LEU A 114 -10.60 -12.60 -10.27
CA LEU A 114 -9.14 -12.67 -10.46
C LEU A 114 -8.52 -13.59 -9.42
N GLN A 115 -7.70 -14.55 -9.88
CA GLN A 115 -6.92 -15.43 -9.00
C GLN A 115 -5.48 -14.90 -8.87
N ARG A 116 -5.04 -14.64 -7.64
CA ARG A 116 -3.69 -14.22 -7.25
C ARG A 116 -3.05 -15.31 -6.39
N GLY A 117 -2.50 -16.34 -7.02
CA GLY A 117 -1.90 -17.48 -6.29
C GLY A 117 -2.92 -18.15 -5.36
N SER A 118 -2.75 -18.03 -4.04
CA SER A 118 -3.67 -18.57 -3.02
C SER A 118 -4.82 -17.63 -2.60
N SER A 119 -4.89 -16.43 -3.17
CA SER A 119 -5.93 -15.43 -2.88
C SER A 119 -6.75 -15.12 -4.12
N SER A 120 -7.98 -14.66 -3.95
CA SER A 120 -8.85 -14.23 -5.04
C SER A 120 -9.42 -12.84 -4.78
N GLN A 121 -9.77 -12.14 -5.86
CA GLN A 121 -10.51 -10.89 -5.80
C GLN A 121 -11.65 -10.90 -6.82
N TYR A 122 -12.85 -10.65 -6.33
CA TYR A 122 -14.06 -10.56 -7.13
C TYR A 122 -14.38 -9.11 -7.48
N PHE A 123 -14.86 -8.91 -8.70
CA PHE A 123 -15.36 -7.65 -9.24
C PHE A 123 -16.66 -7.96 -9.98
N ASN A 124 -17.70 -7.17 -9.71
CA ASN A 124 -18.95 -7.23 -10.46
C ASN A 124 -19.46 -5.85 -10.86
N GLU A 125 -18.72 -4.77 -10.54
CA GLU A 125 -19.04 -3.45 -11.09
C GLU A 125 -18.83 -3.47 -12.61
N ILE A 126 -19.91 -3.30 -13.37
CA ILE A 126 -20.00 -3.51 -14.82
C ILE A 126 -18.90 -2.81 -15.62
N LEU A 127 -18.59 -1.54 -15.32
CA LEU A 127 -17.57 -0.82 -16.09
C LEU A 127 -16.17 -1.38 -15.84
N LEU A 128 -15.83 -1.63 -14.58
CA LEU A 128 -14.55 -2.18 -14.20
C LEU A 128 -14.39 -3.65 -14.63
N SER A 129 -15.41 -4.49 -14.46
CA SER A 129 -15.35 -5.91 -14.84
C SER A 129 -15.11 -6.07 -16.34
N ARG A 130 -15.79 -5.29 -17.17
CA ARG A 130 -15.57 -5.27 -18.62
C ARG A 130 -14.19 -4.74 -19.00
N MET A 131 -13.75 -3.63 -18.40
CA MET A 131 -12.39 -3.13 -18.65
C MET A 131 -11.32 -4.18 -18.30
N ILE A 132 -11.48 -4.92 -17.19
CA ILE A 132 -10.55 -6.00 -16.82
C ILE A 132 -10.62 -7.16 -17.81
N GLY A 133 -11.83 -7.59 -18.19
CA GLY A 133 -12.03 -8.69 -19.14
C GLY A 133 -11.50 -8.40 -20.54
N GLU A 134 -11.46 -7.14 -20.95
CA GLU A 134 -11.01 -6.71 -22.28
C GLU A 134 -9.50 -6.40 -22.35
N GLU A 135 -8.85 -6.08 -21.23
CA GLU A 135 -7.45 -5.64 -21.19
C GLU A 135 -6.56 -6.63 -20.42
N LYS A 136 -5.85 -7.50 -21.15
CA LYS A 136 -4.91 -8.48 -20.56
C LYS A 136 -3.84 -7.85 -19.65
N ASN A 137 -3.45 -6.60 -19.93
CA ASN A 137 -2.50 -5.85 -19.10
C ASN A 137 -3.09 -5.44 -17.75
N LEU A 138 -4.40 -5.15 -17.69
CA LEU A 138 -5.12 -4.87 -16.44
C LEU A 138 -5.27 -6.16 -15.63
N GLU A 139 -5.62 -7.27 -16.28
CA GLU A 139 -5.66 -8.57 -15.63
C GLU A 139 -4.29 -8.93 -15.07
N SER A 140 -3.20 -8.77 -15.82
CA SER A 140 -1.83 -8.99 -15.36
C SER A 140 -1.46 -8.08 -14.18
N ALA A 141 -1.68 -6.77 -14.28
CA ALA A 141 -1.40 -5.83 -13.19
C ALA A 141 -2.23 -6.11 -11.91
N LEU A 142 -3.42 -6.68 -12.09
CA LEU A 142 -4.30 -7.09 -11.00
C LEU A 142 -4.15 -8.56 -10.60
N THR A 143 -3.33 -9.39 -11.26
CA THR A 143 -3.09 -10.81 -10.90
C THR A 143 -1.64 -11.07 -10.52
N GLU A 144 -0.73 -10.16 -10.87
CA GLU A 144 0.65 -10.19 -10.40
C GLU A 144 0.63 -10.41 -8.89
N PRO A 145 1.24 -11.52 -8.42
CA PRO A 145 1.26 -11.82 -7.01
C PRO A 145 1.96 -10.64 -6.36
N THR A 146 1.20 -9.87 -5.56
CA THR A 146 1.79 -8.97 -4.59
C THR A 146 2.80 -9.84 -3.85
N PRO A 147 4.12 -9.65 -4.04
CA PRO A 147 5.11 -10.55 -3.48
C PRO A 147 4.75 -10.72 -2.02
N LEU A 148 4.62 -11.99 -1.58
CA LEU A 148 4.15 -12.35 -0.24
C LEU A 148 4.66 -11.30 0.73
N ARG A 149 3.74 -10.50 1.27
CA ARG A 149 4.01 -9.35 2.14
C ARG A 149 4.64 -9.87 3.46
N LEU A 150 5.87 -10.35 3.42
CA LEU A 150 6.72 -10.50 4.58
C LEU A 150 7.53 -9.21 4.67
N GLY A 151 7.00 -8.22 5.40
CA GLY A 151 7.78 -7.05 5.80
C GLY A 151 7.24 -5.67 5.41
N THR A 152 6.10 -5.56 4.74
CA THR A 152 5.37 -4.27 4.80
C THR A 152 4.77 -4.15 6.19
N SER A 153 5.20 -3.16 6.97
CA SER A 153 4.43 -2.74 8.14
C SER A 153 3.01 -2.46 7.61
N PRO A 154 1.94 -3.03 8.20
CA PRO A 154 0.60 -2.62 7.85
C PRO A 154 0.53 -1.10 7.97
N SER A 155 -0.29 -0.43 7.13
CA SER A 155 -0.52 1.02 7.27
C SER A 155 -0.60 1.36 8.77
N PRO A 156 0.09 2.39 9.27
CA PRO A 156 -0.01 2.74 10.70
C PRO A 156 -1.48 3.01 11.11
N PHE A 157 -2.33 3.31 10.12
CA PHE A 157 -3.77 3.46 10.22
C PHE A 157 -4.54 2.18 9.84
N SER A 158 -3.92 1.01 9.99
CA SER A 158 -4.59 -0.28 9.84
C SER A 158 -5.62 -0.44 10.95
N ALA A 159 -6.86 -0.69 10.54
CA ALA A 159 -7.96 -0.89 11.48
C ALA A 159 -7.96 -2.29 12.12
N MET A 160 -6.89 -3.09 11.92
CA MET A 160 -6.69 -4.35 12.64
C MET A 160 -6.61 -4.17 14.15
N GLY A 161 -6.27 -2.99 14.68
CA GLY A 161 -6.28 -2.74 16.12
C GLY A 161 -7.67 -2.81 16.75
N ILE A 162 -8.74 -2.70 15.96
CA ILE A 162 -10.13 -2.98 16.40
C ILE A 162 -10.36 -4.49 16.61
N LEU A 163 -9.64 -5.35 15.87
CA LEU A 163 -9.81 -6.81 15.87
C LEU A 163 -8.65 -7.56 16.57
N SER A 164 -7.57 -6.86 16.93
CA SER A 164 -6.37 -7.44 17.54
C SER A 164 -6.08 -6.74 18.86
N SER A 165 -5.66 -7.52 19.85
CA SER A 165 -5.61 -7.09 21.25
C SER A 165 -4.69 -5.87 21.45
N PRO A 166 -5.23 -4.71 21.86
CA PRO A 166 -4.40 -3.57 22.25
C PRO A 166 -3.78 -3.81 23.63
N SER A 167 -2.81 -2.99 24.02
CA SER A 167 -2.18 -3.10 25.34
C SER A 167 -3.17 -2.72 26.45
N LEU A 168 -3.89 -3.70 27.00
CA LEU A 168 -4.89 -3.51 28.07
C LEU A 168 -4.28 -3.07 29.42
N SER A 169 -2.96 -2.91 29.51
CA SER A 169 -2.27 -2.48 30.73
C SER A 169 -2.36 -0.98 30.99
N GLN A 170 -2.78 -0.19 29.99
CA GLN A 170 -2.89 1.26 30.08
C GLN A 170 -4.35 1.70 29.98
N HIS A 171 -4.77 2.68 30.79
CA HIS A 171 -6.13 3.22 30.72
C HIS A 171 -6.24 4.21 29.53
N PRO A 172 -7.32 4.22 28.71
CA PRO A 172 -7.38 5.02 27.48
C PRO A 172 -7.28 6.52 27.73
N SER A 173 -7.63 6.98 28.93
CA SER A 173 -7.52 8.39 29.32
C SER A 173 -6.11 8.97 29.21
N ILE A 174 -5.06 8.14 29.19
CA ILE A 174 -3.69 8.65 29.05
C ILE A 174 -3.41 9.21 27.65
N PHE A 175 -4.21 8.82 26.64
CA PHE A 175 -4.11 9.35 25.28
C PHE A 175 -5.01 10.56 25.08
N HIS A 176 -5.83 10.91 26.08
CA HIS A 176 -6.73 12.04 26.01
C HIS A 176 -5.92 13.35 26.00
N PRO A 177 -6.18 14.28 25.07
CA PRO A 177 -5.46 15.55 25.03
C PRO A 177 -5.82 16.45 26.21
N ASP A 178 -5.03 17.49 26.44
CA ASP A 178 -5.33 18.49 27.46
C ASP A 178 -6.64 19.22 27.16
N LYS A 179 -7.33 19.69 28.22
CA LYS A 179 -8.66 20.31 28.13
C LYS A 179 -8.83 21.39 27.04
N PRO A 180 -7.92 22.38 26.89
CA PRO A 180 -8.09 23.42 25.86
C PRO A 180 -8.05 22.83 24.45
N ILE A 181 -7.10 21.92 24.19
CA ILE A 181 -6.95 21.25 22.89
C ILE A 181 -8.15 20.36 22.61
N ALA A 182 -8.64 19.62 23.61
CA ALA A 182 -9.80 18.77 23.47
C ALA A 182 -11.07 19.57 23.10
N ALA A 183 -11.26 20.74 23.71
CA ALA A 183 -12.37 21.64 23.41
C ALA A 183 -12.25 22.27 22.01
N GLU A 184 -11.03 22.64 21.62
CA GLU A 184 -10.75 23.15 20.28
C GLU A 184 -10.99 22.10 19.20
N LEU A 185 -10.52 20.87 19.40
CA LEU A 185 -10.81 19.75 18.50
C LEU A 185 -12.32 19.48 18.39
N TRP A 186 -13.09 19.58 19.47
CA TRP A 186 -14.55 19.51 19.39
C TRP A 186 -15.14 20.62 18.51
N ASN A 187 -14.71 21.87 18.67
CA ASN A 187 -15.18 22.97 17.85
C ASN A 187 -14.85 22.77 16.37
N THR A 188 -13.62 22.32 16.08
CA THR A 188 -13.16 21.96 14.73
C THR A 188 -14.00 20.83 14.14
N TYR A 189 -14.38 19.83 14.93
CA TYR A 189 -15.30 18.77 14.48
C TYR A 189 -16.64 19.36 14.02
N VAL A 190 -17.24 20.22 14.84
CA VAL A 190 -18.56 20.80 14.55
C VAL A 190 -18.52 21.70 13.30
N SER A 191 -17.45 22.47 13.11
CA SER A 191 -17.31 23.38 11.97
C SER A 191 -16.92 22.66 10.67
N ASN A 192 -15.89 21.81 10.72
CA ASN A 192 -15.21 21.29 9.54
C ASN A 192 -15.64 19.87 9.16
N VAL A 193 -16.18 19.09 10.12
CA VAL A 193 -16.38 17.64 9.95
C VAL A 193 -17.86 17.25 9.88
N GLU A 194 -18.67 17.63 10.87
CA GLU A 194 -20.02 17.07 11.07
C GLU A 194 -20.92 17.20 9.82
N ASN A 195 -20.76 18.28 9.06
CA ASN A 195 -21.60 18.57 7.88
C ASN A 195 -21.04 18.03 6.55
N CYS A 196 -19.84 17.42 6.58
CA CYS A 196 -19.11 17.00 5.39
C CYS A 196 -18.77 15.49 5.38
N LEU A 197 -18.62 14.88 6.56
CA LEU A 197 -18.23 13.47 6.74
C LEU A 197 -19.34 12.46 6.36
N GLY A 198 -20.52 12.91 5.93
CA GLY A 198 -21.65 12.07 5.51
C GLY A 198 -22.98 12.55 6.07
N LEU A 199 -23.82 11.62 6.54
CA LEU A 199 -25.07 11.98 7.23
C LEU A 199 -24.77 12.51 8.64
N ARG A 200 -25.59 13.47 9.08
CA ARG A 200 -25.56 14.02 10.44
C ARG A 200 -26.01 12.96 11.44
N ILE A 201 -25.07 12.46 12.24
CA ILE A 201 -25.29 11.40 13.23
C ILE A 201 -25.20 11.92 14.67
N LEU A 202 -24.80 13.18 14.87
CA LEU A 202 -24.85 13.83 16.16
C LEU A 202 -26.14 14.61 16.37
N HIS A 203 -26.48 14.72 17.65
CA HIS A 203 -27.37 15.75 18.15
C HIS A 203 -26.51 16.66 19.03
N ILE A 204 -26.04 17.76 18.44
CA ILE A 204 -25.01 18.61 19.02
C ILE A 204 -25.34 19.01 20.47
N PRO A 205 -26.55 19.48 20.81
CA PRO A 205 -26.84 19.91 22.19
C PRO A 205 -26.63 18.82 23.25
N THR A 206 -26.95 17.55 22.95
CA THR A 206 -26.77 16.46 23.92
C THR A 206 -25.39 15.87 23.90
N ASP A 207 -24.78 15.77 22.72
CA ASP A 207 -23.46 15.17 22.58
C ASP A 207 -22.35 16.12 23.06
N GLU A 208 -22.57 17.44 22.97
CA GLU A 208 -21.67 18.44 23.55
C GLU A 208 -21.50 18.26 25.05
N VAL A 209 -22.60 18.08 25.80
CA VAL A 209 -22.56 17.83 27.25
C VAL A 209 -21.75 16.57 27.57
N LYS A 210 -21.91 15.51 26.76
CA LYS A 210 -21.16 14.27 26.90
C LYS A 210 -19.67 14.48 26.65
N VAL A 211 -19.31 15.17 25.56
CA VAL A 211 -17.91 15.46 25.21
C VAL A 211 -17.25 16.31 26.29
N TYR A 212 -17.87 17.41 26.72
CA TYR A 212 -17.30 18.26 27.78
C TYR A 212 -17.23 17.55 29.14
N SER A 213 -18.14 16.63 29.45
CA SER A 213 -18.05 15.78 30.65
C SER A 213 -16.80 14.89 30.60
N ALA A 214 -16.55 14.24 29.46
CA ALA A 214 -15.36 13.42 29.25
C ALA A 214 -14.07 14.26 29.27
N ILE A 215 -14.06 15.45 28.66
CA ILE A 215 -12.95 16.41 28.70
C ILE A 215 -12.65 16.83 30.15
N HIS A 216 -13.70 17.07 30.96
CA HIS A 216 -13.51 17.52 32.33
C HIS A 216 -12.83 16.45 33.19
N ASN A 217 -13.18 15.17 33.01
CA ASN A 217 -12.66 14.06 33.80
C ASN A 217 -12.51 12.75 33.00
N PRO A 218 -11.47 12.62 32.17
CA PRO A 218 -11.32 11.49 31.25
C PRO A 218 -11.04 10.16 31.96
N THR A 219 -10.53 10.17 33.19
CA THR A 219 -10.27 8.94 33.96
C THR A 219 -11.54 8.29 34.51
N LYS A 220 -12.63 9.05 34.64
CA LYS A 220 -13.95 8.55 35.10
C LYS A 220 -14.97 8.42 33.98
N ALA A 221 -14.63 8.86 32.76
CA ALA A 221 -15.53 8.76 31.63
C ALA A 221 -15.76 7.28 31.25
N PRO A 222 -16.99 6.90 30.88
CA PRO A 222 -17.26 5.59 30.29
C PRO A 222 -16.36 5.34 29.06
N PHE A 223 -15.98 4.08 28.83
CA PHE A 223 -15.12 3.74 27.69
C PHE A 223 -15.76 4.09 26.34
N ASP A 224 -17.08 3.94 26.20
CA ASP A 224 -17.79 4.35 24.99
C ASP A 224 -17.69 5.85 24.73
N ASP A 225 -17.77 6.68 25.79
CA ASP A 225 -17.66 8.13 25.68
C ASP A 225 -16.22 8.55 25.35
N LEU A 226 -15.21 7.84 25.88
CA LEU A 226 -13.81 8.03 25.49
C LEU A 226 -13.58 7.66 24.03
N ALA A 227 -14.10 6.50 23.58
CA ALA A 227 -14.02 6.10 22.18
C ALA A 227 -14.68 7.13 21.25
N PHE A 228 -15.83 7.67 21.67
CA PHE A 228 -16.54 8.72 20.95
C PHE A 228 -15.71 10.01 20.86
N CYS A 229 -15.09 10.45 21.95
CA CYS A 229 -14.20 11.60 21.95
C CYS A 229 -12.97 11.37 21.05
N PHE A 230 -12.32 10.21 21.12
CA PHE A 230 -11.18 9.90 20.26
C PHE A 230 -11.55 9.86 18.78
N ALA A 231 -12.75 9.39 18.42
CA ALA A 231 -13.23 9.42 17.05
C ALA A 231 -13.39 10.87 16.54
N ILE A 232 -13.95 11.75 17.38
CA ILE A 232 -14.09 13.18 17.12
C ILE A 232 -12.72 13.82 16.94
N TYR A 233 -11.77 13.59 17.87
CA TYR A 233 -10.43 14.15 17.82
C TYR A 233 -9.66 13.70 16.58
N PHE A 234 -9.78 12.42 16.23
CA PHE A 234 -9.20 11.85 15.02
C PHE A 234 -9.74 12.52 13.75
N ALA A 235 -11.07 12.62 13.63
CA ALA A 235 -11.71 13.24 12.46
C ALA A 235 -11.39 14.75 12.34
N SER A 236 -11.32 15.45 13.47
CA SER A 236 -10.94 16.87 13.53
C SER A 236 -9.51 17.08 13.07
N THR A 237 -8.59 16.28 13.58
CA THR A 237 -7.17 16.32 13.21
C THR A 237 -6.98 16.08 11.71
N ILE A 238 -7.76 15.18 11.11
CA ILE A 238 -7.76 14.95 9.66
C ILE A 238 -8.16 16.22 8.89
N SER A 239 -9.17 16.94 9.39
CA SER A 239 -9.72 18.13 8.73
C SER A 239 -8.82 19.37 8.75
N LEU A 240 -7.82 19.42 9.63
CA LEU A 240 -6.88 20.55 9.72
C LEU A 240 -5.95 20.59 8.51
N GLU A 241 -5.76 21.75 7.90
CA GLU A 241 -4.73 21.95 6.88
C GLU A 241 -3.33 22.08 7.50
N GLU A 242 -2.28 21.87 6.70
CA GLU A 242 -0.87 22.00 7.11
C GLU A 242 -0.53 23.33 7.83
N PRO A 243 -1.07 24.51 7.45
CA PRO A 243 -0.79 25.76 8.17
C PRO A 243 -1.50 25.88 9.53
N ASP A 244 -2.67 25.24 9.70
CA ASP A 244 -3.46 25.33 10.94
C ASP A 244 -3.06 24.28 11.98
N ALA A 245 -2.57 23.12 11.52
CA ALA A 245 -2.18 21.98 12.35
C ALA A 245 -1.09 22.28 13.41
N PRO A 246 -0.01 23.06 13.14
CA PRO A 246 1.06 23.28 14.11
C PRO A 246 0.63 24.10 15.33
N SER A 247 -0.46 24.88 15.21
CA SER A 247 -0.98 25.70 16.30
C SER A 247 -1.87 24.93 17.28
N MET A 248 -2.55 23.88 16.79
CA MET A 248 -3.52 23.09 17.56
C MET A 248 -3.01 21.72 18.02
N LEU A 249 -1.95 21.20 17.39
CA LEU A 249 -1.42 19.86 17.67
C LEU A 249 -0.11 19.92 18.46
N ILE A 250 0.03 19.04 19.46
CA ILE A 250 1.27 18.89 20.24
C ILE A 250 2.32 18.08 19.46
N LEU A 251 1.85 17.12 18.66
CA LEU A 251 2.67 16.26 17.82
C LEU A 251 2.46 16.60 16.34
N ASP A 252 3.35 16.13 15.49
CA ASP A 252 3.09 16.12 14.05
C ASP A 252 1.79 15.36 13.73
N LYS A 253 1.05 15.84 12.73
CA LYS A 253 -0.29 15.37 12.39
C LYS A 253 -0.37 13.83 12.28
N PRO A 254 0.55 13.12 11.59
CA PRO A 254 0.53 11.65 11.53
C PRO A 254 0.64 10.97 12.90
N ARG A 255 1.56 11.41 13.77
CA ARG A 255 1.71 10.85 15.13
C ARG A 255 0.50 11.16 16.01
N GLN A 256 -0.07 12.35 15.89
CA GLN A 256 -1.29 12.71 16.62
C GLN A 256 -2.48 11.83 16.21
N LEU A 257 -2.64 11.56 14.92
CA LEU A 257 -3.65 10.65 14.40
C LEU A 257 -3.45 9.22 14.92
N GLN A 258 -2.21 8.73 14.98
CA GLN A 258 -1.91 7.41 15.55
C GLN A 258 -2.27 7.34 17.04
N LEU A 259 -1.98 8.40 17.80
CA LEU A 259 -2.32 8.49 19.21
C LEU A 259 -3.84 8.39 19.44
N PHE A 260 -4.63 9.17 18.71
CA PHE A 260 -6.08 9.15 18.84
C PHE A 260 -6.69 7.84 18.35
N LYS A 261 -6.15 7.26 17.26
CA LYS A 261 -6.51 5.90 16.82
C LYS A 261 -6.27 4.88 17.95
N PHE A 262 -5.11 4.93 18.58
CA PHE A 262 -4.77 3.99 19.66
C PHE A 262 -5.67 4.18 20.89
N GLY A 263 -5.98 5.44 21.26
CA GLY A 263 -6.94 5.75 22.31
C GLY A 263 -8.33 5.19 22.03
N LEU A 264 -8.82 5.34 20.78
CA LEU A 264 -10.11 4.78 20.34
C LEU A 264 -10.11 3.24 20.42
N GLU A 265 -9.09 2.60 19.86
CA GLU A 265 -8.98 1.13 19.83
C GLU A 265 -8.90 0.55 21.25
N GLN A 266 -8.16 1.19 22.15
CA GLN A 266 -8.12 0.80 23.56
C GLN A 266 -9.45 0.98 24.27
N ALA A 267 -10.15 2.09 24.02
CA ALA A 267 -11.44 2.36 24.64
C ALA A 267 -12.49 1.33 24.20
N LEU A 268 -12.58 1.02 22.90
CA LEU A 268 -13.49 -0.02 22.39
C LEU A 268 -13.16 -1.41 22.95
N ALA A 269 -11.87 -1.74 23.06
CA ALA A 269 -11.45 -3.03 23.61
C ALA A 269 -11.72 -3.17 25.11
N GLN A 270 -11.48 -2.13 25.92
CA GLN A 270 -11.77 -2.15 27.36
C GLN A 270 -13.26 -2.08 27.67
N GLY A 271 -14.04 -1.46 26.78
CA GLY A 271 -15.50 -1.47 26.82
C GLY A 271 -16.14 -2.79 26.35
N ASP A 272 -15.34 -3.78 25.95
CA ASP A 272 -15.82 -5.07 25.42
C ASP A 272 -16.82 -4.91 24.26
N PHE A 273 -16.58 -3.93 23.39
CA PHE A 273 -17.57 -3.41 22.45
C PHE A 273 -18.17 -4.44 21.48
N LEU A 274 -17.44 -5.52 21.16
CA LEU A 274 -17.95 -6.56 20.26
C LEU A 274 -18.99 -7.46 20.94
N ASP A 275 -18.83 -7.75 22.22
CA ASP A 275 -19.76 -8.56 23.01
C ASP A 275 -20.80 -7.71 23.75
N GLN A 276 -20.47 -6.45 24.07
CA GLN A 276 -21.31 -5.46 24.75
C GLN A 276 -21.42 -4.16 23.92
N PRO A 277 -22.01 -4.19 22.71
CA PRO A 277 -22.09 -3.00 21.88
C PRO A 277 -23.02 -1.95 22.50
N THR A 278 -22.65 -0.68 22.35
CA THR A 278 -23.48 0.46 22.73
C THR A 278 -23.77 1.35 21.53
N LEU A 279 -24.84 2.16 21.61
CA LEU A 279 -25.14 3.13 20.56
C LEU A 279 -24.02 4.18 20.44
N THR A 280 -23.42 4.59 21.56
CA THR A 280 -22.29 5.54 21.57
C THR A 280 -21.04 4.94 20.94
N GLY A 281 -20.66 3.71 21.28
CA GLY A 281 -19.53 3.01 20.67
C GLY A 281 -19.72 2.78 19.17
N LEU A 282 -20.94 2.45 18.74
CA LEU A 282 -21.26 2.32 17.30
C LEU A 282 -21.14 3.66 16.56
N ARG A 283 -21.57 4.77 17.18
CA ARG A 283 -21.39 6.12 16.62
C ARG A 283 -19.90 6.49 16.53
N ALA A 284 -19.11 6.16 17.55
CA ALA A 284 -17.67 6.35 17.53
C ALA A 284 -17.01 5.60 16.36
N LEU A 285 -17.38 4.33 16.17
CA LEU A 285 -16.91 3.53 15.05
C LEU A 285 -17.32 4.12 13.70
N ALA A 286 -18.57 4.59 13.55
CA ALA A 286 -19.06 5.20 12.32
C ALA A 286 -18.30 6.49 11.93
N ILE A 287 -18.03 7.37 12.90
CA ILE A 287 -17.23 8.59 12.72
C ILE A 287 -15.80 8.20 12.30
N TYR A 288 -15.17 7.30 13.06
CA TYR A 288 -13.80 6.87 12.81
C TYR A 288 -13.64 6.25 11.42
N LEU A 289 -14.52 5.31 11.02
CA LEU A 289 -14.47 4.69 9.69
C LEU A 289 -14.68 5.71 8.56
N SER A 290 -15.47 6.74 8.80
CA SER A 290 -15.70 7.78 7.79
C SER A 290 -14.50 8.69 7.62
N ALA A 291 -13.78 9.00 8.70
CA ALA A 291 -12.56 9.82 8.66
C ALA A 291 -11.35 9.02 8.15
N LEU A 292 -11.21 7.76 8.59
CA LEU A 292 -10.07 6.88 8.28
C LEU A 292 -9.83 6.71 6.78
N ARG A 293 -10.89 6.83 5.95
CA ARG A 293 -10.81 6.77 4.48
C ARG A 293 -9.84 7.79 3.87
N VAL A 294 -9.52 8.89 4.53
CA VAL A 294 -8.52 9.82 4.02
C VAL A 294 -7.15 9.15 3.88
N HIS A 295 -6.76 8.33 4.86
CA HIS A 295 -5.43 7.70 4.97
C HIS A 295 -5.40 6.20 4.68
N ASN A 296 -6.54 5.50 4.72
CA ASN A 296 -6.61 4.07 4.46
C ASN A 296 -7.85 3.77 3.62
N ARG A 297 -7.67 3.47 2.33
CA ARG A 297 -8.75 3.07 1.41
C ARG A 297 -8.66 1.58 1.05
N GLY A 298 -8.16 0.76 1.98
CA GLY A 298 -8.01 -0.69 1.84
C GLY A 298 -9.23 -1.47 2.34
N LYS A 299 -9.40 -2.72 1.85
CA LYS A 299 -10.60 -3.59 2.06
C LYS A 299 -11.11 -3.66 3.50
N GLY A 300 -10.22 -3.43 4.48
CA GLY A 300 -10.54 -3.38 5.90
C GLY A 300 -11.67 -2.40 6.25
N ILE A 301 -11.78 -1.23 5.61
CA ILE A 301 -12.87 -0.29 5.93
C ILE A 301 -14.23 -0.86 5.53
N TRP A 302 -14.35 -1.43 4.34
CA TRP A 302 -15.61 -2.05 3.89
C TRP A 302 -16.00 -3.24 4.80
N ILE A 303 -15.03 -4.07 5.17
CA ILE A 303 -15.23 -5.18 6.10
C ILE A 303 -15.71 -4.69 7.48
N LEU A 304 -15.09 -3.63 8.01
CA LEU A 304 -15.48 -3.05 9.30
C LEU A 304 -16.82 -2.31 9.24
N ASN A 305 -17.19 -1.75 8.10
CA ASN A 305 -18.53 -1.22 7.90
C ASN A 305 -19.57 -2.35 7.94
N GLY A 306 -19.26 -3.51 7.33
CA GLY A 306 -20.06 -4.72 7.48
C GLY A 306 -20.21 -5.16 8.94
N LEU A 307 -19.12 -5.12 9.72
CA LEU A 307 -19.16 -5.37 11.17
C LEU A 307 -20.06 -4.35 11.89
N ALA A 308 -19.92 -3.05 11.60
CA ALA A 308 -20.74 -1.99 12.18
C ALA A 308 -22.24 -2.21 11.87
N ILE A 309 -22.59 -2.68 10.66
CA ILE A 309 -23.96 -3.03 10.30
C ILE A 309 -24.46 -4.24 11.11
N ARG A 310 -23.62 -5.25 11.34
CA ARG A 310 -23.99 -6.39 12.20
C ARG A 310 -24.21 -5.96 13.65
N ILE A 311 -23.39 -5.05 14.17
CA ILE A 311 -23.58 -4.44 15.49
C ILE A 311 -24.86 -3.60 15.53
N ALA A 312 -25.12 -2.80 14.49
CA ALA A 312 -26.38 -2.06 14.38
C ALA A 312 -27.60 -3.00 14.37
N GLN A 313 -27.49 -4.14 13.70
CA GLN A 313 -28.52 -5.18 13.70
C GLN A 313 -28.72 -5.79 15.10
N SER A 314 -27.65 -6.11 15.83
CA SER A 314 -27.75 -6.65 17.20
C SER A 314 -28.36 -5.65 18.19
N LEU A 315 -28.13 -4.35 17.98
CA LEU A 315 -28.76 -3.24 18.70
C LEU A 315 -30.19 -2.91 18.26
N GLY A 316 -30.69 -3.56 17.21
CA GLY A 316 -32.05 -3.40 16.69
C GLY A 316 -32.27 -2.19 15.76
N LEU A 317 -31.21 -1.53 15.27
CA LEU A 317 -31.33 -0.31 14.44
C LEU A 317 -31.96 -0.55 13.07
N HIS A 318 -31.97 -1.79 12.60
CA HIS A 318 -32.63 -2.20 11.36
C HIS A 318 -34.17 -2.19 11.46
N ARG A 319 -34.71 -1.96 12.67
CA ARG A 319 -36.12 -1.77 12.97
C ARG A 319 -36.40 -0.35 13.42
N ASP A 320 -37.50 0.23 12.94
CA ASP A 320 -37.86 1.59 13.36
C ASP A 320 -38.14 1.64 14.87
N GLY A 321 -37.54 2.61 15.57
CA GLY A 321 -37.65 2.75 17.03
C GLY A 321 -39.10 2.91 17.52
N GLU A 322 -39.96 3.51 16.69
CA GLU A 322 -41.39 3.65 16.99
C GLU A 322 -42.08 2.28 17.11
N ARG A 323 -41.70 1.32 16.26
CA ARG A 323 -42.21 -0.06 16.32
C ARG A 323 -41.69 -0.80 17.56
N LEU A 324 -40.52 -0.42 18.05
CA LEU A 324 -39.91 -0.99 19.25
C LEU A 324 -40.40 -0.30 20.54
N GLY A 325 -41.25 0.73 20.45
CA GLY A 325 -41.74 1.49 21.59
C GLY A 325 -40.69 2.39 22.24
N LEU A 326 -39.65 2.78 21.49
CA LEU A 326 -38.61 3.70 21.98
C LEU A 326 -39.10 5.16 22.01
N PRO A 327 -38.52 6.02 22.85
CA PRO A 327 -38.82 7.44 22.84
C PRO A 327 -38.63 8.07 21.45
N PRO A 328 -39.39 9.13 21.11
CA PRO A 328 -39.30 9.76 19.79
C PRO A 328 -37.88 10.27 19.48
N PHE A 329 -37.23 10.92 20.45
CA PHE A 329 -35.86 11.40 20.34
C PHE A 329 -34.87 10.27 19.99
N GLU A 330 -34.92 9.16 20.73
CA GLU A 330 -34.04 8.01 20.50
C GLU A 330 -34.33 7.36 19.14
N SER A 331 -35.60 7.26 18.75
CA SER A 331 -36.02 6.72 17.47
C SER A 331 -35.44 7.53 16.31
N GLU A 332 -35.43 8.86 16.40
CA GLU A 332 -34.85 9.74 15.39
C GLU A 332 -33.32 9.58 15.27
N LEU A 333 -32.59 9.54 16.39
CA LEU A 333 -31.14 9.33 16.35
C LEU A 333 -30.76 7.95 15.79
N ARG A 334 -31.55 6.91 16.09
CA ARG A 334 -31.37 5.57 15.52
C ARG A 334 -31.63 5.55 14.01
N ARG A 335 -32.63 6.29 13.50
CA ARG A 335 -32.87 6.46 12.06
C ARG A 335 -31.66 7.11 11.39
N ARG A 336 -31.15 8.22 11.94
CA ARG A 336 -29.97 8.92 11.42
C ARG A 336 -28.76 7.99 11.31
N LEU A 337 -28.46 7.23 12.36
CA LEU A 337 -27.32 6.30 12.37
C LEU A 337 -27.51 5.11 11.43
N TRP A 338 -28.71 4.53 11.37
CA TRP A 338 -28.99 3.42 10.45
C TRP A 338 -28.76 3.84 8.99
N TRP A 339 -29.39 4.93 8.56
CA TRP A 339 -29.21 5.44 7.20
C TRP A 339 -27.76 5.83 6.91
N HIS A 340 -27.01 6.30 7.93
CA HIS A 340 -25.59 6.58 7.76
C HIS A 340 -24.85 5.30 7.40
N LEU A 341 -24.95 4.26 8.23
CA LEU A 341 -24.23 3.00 8.00
C LEU A 341 -24.58 2.34 6.66
N ILE A 342 -25.84 2.38 6.24
CA ILE A 342 -26.28 1.72 5.00
C ILE A 342 -25.82 2.47 3.76
N THR A 343 -25.97 3.81 3.74
CA THR A 343 -25.52 4.62 2.58
C THR A 343 -24.00 4.67 2.46
N ARG A 344 -23.27 4.34 3.52
CA ARG A 344 -21.80 4.19 3.53
C ARG A 344 -21.32 2.85 3.02
N ASP A 345 -22.11 1.80 3.16
CA ASP A 345 -21.74 0.45 2.75
C ASP A 345 -21.61 0.33 1.23
N SER A 346 -22.63 0.82 0.52
CA SER A 346 -22.63 0.95 -0.93
C SER A 346 -21.39 1.69 -1.42
N ARG A 347 -21.13 2.85 -0.81
CA ARG A 347 -20.02 3.71 -1.20
C ARG A 347 -18.64 3.10 -0.92
N SER A 348 -18.52 2.29 0.12
CA SER A 348 -17.27 1.60 0.45
C SER A 348 -17.03 0.39 -0.46
N GLY A 349 -18.10 -0.30 -0.88
CA GLY A 349 -18.03 -1.37 -1.88
C GLY A 349 -17.60 -0.89 -3.26
N GLU A 350 -18.06 0.32 -3.65
CA GLU A 350 -17.66 0.96 -4.91
C GLU A 350 -16.13 1.02 -5.07
N ASP A 351 -15.36 1.40 -4.04
CA ASP A 351 -13.88 1.50 -4.14
C ASP A 351 -13.19 0.18 -4.52
N TYR A 352 -13.83 -0.98 -4.26
CA TYR A 352 -13.28 -2.29 -4.56
C TYR A 352 -13.81 -2.91 -5.85
N GLY A 353 -14.64 -2.16 -6.60
CA GLY A 353 -15.26 -2.67 -7.81
C GLY A 353 -16.35 -3.71 -7.54
N LEU A 354 -16.98 -3.60 -6.38
CA LEU A 354 -18.17 -4.36 -6.05
C LEU A 354 -19.40 -3.51 -6.36
N GLU A 355 -20.41 -4.11 -6.99
CA GLU A 355 -21.73 -3.50 -7.06
C GLU A 355 -22.34 -3.40 -5.67
N ASN A 356 -23.24 -2.44 -5.51
CA ASN A 356 -23.90 -2.17 -4.25
C ASN A 356 -24.57 -3.44 -3.70
N SER A 357 -24.03 -3.93 -2.60
CA SER A 357 -24.47 -5.14 -1.88
C SER A 357 -25.82 -4.97 -1.17
N THR A 358 -26.61 -3.96 -1.52
CA THR A 358 -27.97 -3.73 -0.99
C THR A 358 -28.94 -4.88 -1.23
N GLY A 359 -28.60 -5.84 -2.10
CA GLY A 359 -29.30 -7.13 -2.22
C GLY A 359 -29.18 -8.03 -0.97
N MET A 360 -28.25 -7.75 -0.05
CA MET A 360 -28.06 -8.51 1.20
C MET A 360 -28.92 -8.00 2.37
N GLN A 361 -29.81 -7.02 2.18
CA GLN A 361 -30.65 -6.53 3.28
C GLN A 361 -31.98 -7.29 3.41
N PRO A 362 -32.21 -8.01 4.52
CA PRO A 362 -33.56 -8.43 4.91
C PRO A 362 -34.41 -7.20 5.27
N GLN A 363 -35.64 -7.13 4.75
CA GLN A 363 -36.73 -6.19 5.08
C GLN A 363 -36.47 -5.24 6.27
N SER A 364 -35.82 -4.08 6.03
CA SER A 364 -35.77 -2.97 6.98
C SER A 364 -37.06 -2.13 6.86
N ASP A 365 -37.62 -1.71 7.99
CA ASP A 365 -38.80 -0.85 8.07
C ASP A 365 -38.49 0.55 8.61
N VAL A 366 -37.21 0.90 8.69
CA VAL A 366 -36.73 2.18 9.24
C VAL A 366 -37.18 3.32 8.34
N LYS A 367 -37.88 4.30 8.94
CA LYS A 367 -38.36 5.49 8.23
C LYS A 367 -37.19 6.42 7.88
N LEU A 368 -37.42 7.37 6.98
CA LEU A 368 -36.44 8.44 6.74
C LEU A 368 -36.28 9.31 7.99
N PRO A 369 -35.09 9.87 8.25
CA PRO A 369 -34.92 10.93 9.24
C PRO A 369 -35.81 12.14 8.88
N LEU A 370 -36.20 12.93 9.88
CA LEU A 370 -37.02 14.12 9.66
C LEU A 370 -36.17 15.31 9.18
N ASN A 371 -36.76 16.17 8.34
CA ASN A 371 -36.15 17.44 7.93
C ASN A 371 -36.34 18.50 9.02
N ILE A 372 -35.51 18.45 10.06
CA ILE A 372 -35.57 19.30 11.26
C ILE A 372 -34.16 19.67 11.72
N ASP A 373 -34.05 20.72 12.54
CA ASP A 373 -32.78 21.11 13.16
C ASP A 373 -32.62 20.42 14.53
N ASP A 374 -31.39 20.34 15.02
CA ASP A 374 -31.12 19.72 16.33
C ASP A 374 -31.83 20.47 17.47
N GLU A 375 -31.99 21.79 17.38
CA GLU A 375 -32.72 22.59 18.37
C GLU A 375 -34.21 22.22 18.51
N ASP A 376 -34.78 21.52 17.52
CA ASP A 376 -36.17 21.06 17.58
C ASP A 376 -36.31 19.71 18.33
N LEU A 377 -35.20 19.07 18.68
CA LEU A 377 -35.14 17.78 19.35
C LEU A 377 -34.80 17.94 20.83
N SER A 378 -35.50 17.18 21.69
CA SER A 378 -35.19 17.14 23.12
C SER A 378 -35.38 15.72 23.68
N PRO A 379 -34.52 15.26 24.60
CA PRO A 379 -34.64 13.91 25.18
C PRO A 379 -36.00 13.62 25.83
N ASP A 380 -36.64 14.64 26.40
CA ASP A 380 -37.91 14.51 27.14
C ASP A 380 -39.16 14.64 26.26
N MET A 381 -38.99 14.72 24.93
CA MET A 381 -40.11 14.91 24.00
C MET A 381 -41.03 13.69 23.93
N LYS A 382 -42.34 13.95 23.85
CA LYS A 382 -43.37 12.89 23.75
C LYS A 382 -43.78 12.57 22.32
N GLN A 383 -43.56 13.49 21.39
CA GLN A 383 -43.87 13.36 19.97
C GLN A 383 -42.79 14.07 19.16
N LEU A 384 -42.52 13.59 17.94
CA LEU A 384 -41.61 14.27 17.02
C LEU A 384 -42.23 15.58 16.52
N PRO A 385 -41.42 16.63 16.28
CA PRO A 385 -41.87 17.86 15.65
C PRO A 385 -42.31 17.60 14.21
N LEU A 386 -43.07 18.54 13.67
CA LEU A 386 -43.42 18.54 12.25
C LEU A 386 -42.19 18.87 11.40
N GLU A 387 -42.05 18.21 10.26
CA GLU A 387 -40.99 18.51 9.30
C GLU A 387 -41.06 19.97 8.84
N LYS A 388 -39.89 20.63 8.80
CA LYS A 388 -39.76 21.98 8.28
C LYS A 388 -39.80 21.95 6.75
N ARG A 389 -40.35 23.02 6.15
CA ARG A 389 -40.25 23.29 4.72
C ARG A 389 -38.98 24.08 4.44
N GLY A 390 -38.26 23.72 3.38
CA GLY A 390 -36.98 24.34 3.01
C GLY A 390 -35.76 23.70 3.69
N TRP A 391 -34.63 24.39 3.60
CA TRP A 391 -33.33 23.88 4.06
C TRP A 391 -33.28 23.76 5.58
N THR A 392 -32.74 22.63 6.05
CA THR A 392 -32.29 22.42 7.42
C THR A 392 -30.92 21.76 7.39
N ILE A 393 -30.29 21.63 8.54
CA ILE A 393 -29.02 20.90 8.65
C ILE A 393 -29.14 19.42 8.22
N MET A 394 -30.34 18.85 8.24
CA MET A 394 -30.62 17.48 7.77
C MET A 394 -30.78 17.36 6.26
N THR A 395 -30.91 18.47 5.53
CA THR A 395 -31.16 18.45 4.08
C THR A 395 -30.06 17.74 3.30
N PHE A 396 -28.78 17.96 3.64
CA PHE A 396 -27.65 17.23 3.04
C PHE A 396 -27.83 15.71 3.19
N SER A 397 -28.19 15.28 4.39
CA SER A 397 -28.38 13.86 4.72
C SER A 397 -29.51 13.25 3.91
N LEU A 398 -30.63 13.96 3.79
CA LEU A 398 -31.80 13.50 3.04
C LEU A 398 -31.54 13.41 1.54
N VAL A 399 -30.85 14.40 0.96
CA VAL A 399 -30.40 14.34 -0.44
C VAL A 399 -29.55 13.11 -0.70
N TYR A 400 -28.60 12.82 0.20
CA TYR A 400 -27.73 11.65 0.07
C TYR A 400 -28.51 10.33 0.18
N ILE A 401 -29.48 10.24 1.09
CA ILE A 401 -30.36 9.06 1.21
C ILE A 401 -31.22 8.87 -0.06
N ASP A 402 -31.78 9.94 -0.61
CA ASP A 402 -32.59 9.87 -1.83
C ASP A 402 -31.77 9.38 -3.03
N LEU A 403 -30.52 9.85 -3.16
CA LEU A 403 -29.58 9.37 -4.17
C LEU A 403 -29.21 7.89 -3.96
N ALA A 404 -28.95 7.46 -2.72
CA ALA A 404 -28.68 6.06 -2.43
C ALA A 404 -29.86 5.14 -2.79
N LYS A 405 -31.10 5.59 -2.52
CA LYS A 405 -32.32 4.90 -2.96
C LYS A 405 -32.45 4.85 -4.47
N ALA A 406 -32.12 5.93 -5.18
CA ALA A 406 -32.12 5.95 -6.64
C ALA A 406 -31.13 4.92 -7.21
N ILE A 407 -29.91 4.84 -6.65
CA ILE A 407 -28.92 3.83 -7.05
C ILE A 407 -29.46 2.42 -6.82
N GLN A 408 -30.12 2.16 -5.69
CA GLN A 408 -30.74 0.86 -5.41
C GLN A 408 -31.83 0.49 -6.43
N LYS A 409 -32.70 1.45 -6.79
CA LYS A 409 -33.71 1.26 -7.84
C LYS A 409 -33.06 0.96 -9.20
N LEU A 410 -31.97 1.66 -9.53
CA LEU A 410 -31.23 1.49 -10.79
C LEU A 410 -30.58 0.11 -10.87
N ALA A 411 -29.90 -0.33 -9.80
CA ALA A 411 -29.32 -1.67 -9.73
C ALA A 411 -30.38 -2.77 -9.95
N THR A 412 -31.54 -2.62 -9.30
CA THR A 412 -32.68 -3.56 -9.47
C THR A 412 -33.22 -3.55 -10.90
N ALA A 413 -33.23 -2.38 -11.56
CA ALA A 413 -33.69 -2.25 -12.94
C ALA A 413 -32.72 -2.87 -13.96
N VAL A 414 -31.42 -2.85 -13.68
CA VAL A 414 -30.38 -3.48 -14.51
C VAL A 414 -30.43 -5.01 -14.42
N SER A 415 -30.75 -5.57 -13.25
CA SER A 415 -30.96 -7.02 -13.07
C SER A 415 -32.25 -7.56 -13.73
N SER A 416 -33.07 -6.70 -14.34
CA SER A 416 -34.25 -7.10 -15.10
C SER A 416 -33.84 -7.73 -16.44
N PRO A 417 -34.52 -8.79 -16.92
CA PRO A 417 -34.21 -9.45 -18.20
C PRO A 417 -34.32 -8.54 -19.44
N SER A 418 -34.86 -7.33 -19.30
CA SER A 418 -34.82 -6.29 -20.34
C SER A 418 -34.66 -4.89 -19.69
N PRO A 419 -33.42 -4.41 -19.48
CA PRO A 419 -33.20 -3.09 -18.89
C PRO A 419 -33.57 -1.99 -19.89
N SER A 420 -34.68 -1.29 -19.63
CA SER A 420 -35.16 -0.20 -20.48
C SER A 420 -34.52 1.14 -20.09
N GLU A 421 -33.99 1.86 -21.08
CA GLU A 421 -33.49 3.22 -20.90
C GLU A 421 -34.57 4.18 -20.42
N GLU A 422 -35.83 3.93 -20.77
CA GLU A 422 -36.96 4.70 -20.27
C GLU A 422 -37.12 4.56 -18.76
N THR A 423 -36.94 3.34 -18.23
CA THR A 423 -37.01 3.07 -16.80
C THR A 423 -35.85 3.75 -16.07
N ARG A 424 -34.62 3.66 -16.61
CA ARG A 424 -33.45 4.35 -16.05
C ARG A 424 -33.69 5.85 -15.98
N ARG A 425 -34.10 6.47 -17.09
CA ARG A 425 -34.35 7.91 -17.20
C ARG A 425 -35.44 8.38 -16.22
N LYS A 426 -36.52 7.62 -16.07
CA LYS A 426 -37.58 7.92 -15.08
C LYS A 426 -37.04 7.92 -13.65
N ILE A 427 -36.22 6.94 -13.28
CA ILE A 427 -35.63 6.88 -11.94
C ILE A 427 -34.71 8.08 -11.69
N ILE A 428 -33.90 8.47 -12.68
CA ILE A 428 -33.03 9.64 -12.60
C ILE A 428 -33.85 10.94 -12.48
N GLU A 429 -34.91 11.08 -13.27
CA GLU A 429 -35.76 12.28 -13.24
C GLU A 429 -36.54 12.38 -11.92
N GLU A 430 -37.03 11.27 -11.38
CA GLU A 430 -37.62 11.21 -10.03
C GLU A 430 -36.61 11.66 -8.97
N ALA A 431 -35.39 11.14 -9.02
CA ALA A 431 -34.33 11.50 -8.08
C ALA A 431 -33.96 12.98 -8.20
N ARG A 432 -33.82 13.49 -9.44
CA ARG A 432 -33.57 14.90 -9.73
C ARG A 432 -34.67 15.77 -9.17
N SER A 433 -35.94 15.45 -9.45
CA SER A 433 -37.09 16.19 -8.94
C SER A 433 -37.11 16.24 -7.40
N GLN A 434 -36.87 15.12 -6.74
CA GLN A 434 -36.82 15.03 -5.27
C GLN A 434 -35.68 15.86 -4.67
N VAL A 435 -34.47 15.74 -5.23
CA VAL A 435 -33.29 16.47 -4.76
C VAL A 435 -33.44 17.96 -5.01
N MET A 436 -33.84 18.37 -6.22
CA MET A 436 -34.06 19.78 -6.55
C MET A 436 -35.16 20.39 -5.69
N LYS A 437 -36.25 19.65 -5.40
CA LYS A 437 -37.27 20.11 -4.46
C LYS A 437 -36.69 20.45 -3.08
N ARG A 438 -35.77 19.63 -2.56
CA ARG A 438 -35.11 19.88 -1.27
C ARG A 438 -34.14 21.06 -1.31
N VAL A 439 -33.54 21.35 -2.46
CA VAL A 439 -32.49 22.37 -2.63
C VAL A 439 -33.07 23.73 -3.06
N ASP A 440 -34.07 23.75 -3.94
CA ASP A 440 -34.71 24.93 -4.52
C ASP A 440 -35.76 25.58 -3.60
N GLU A 441 -36.43 24.80 -2.74
CA GLU A 441 -37.39 25.34 -1.74
C GLU A 441 -36.71 26.24 -0.67
N CYS A 442 -35.40 26.47 -0.77
CA CYS A 442 -34.57 27.10 0.26
C CYS A 442 -34.36 28.62 0.08
N GLY A 443 -34.68 29.16 -1.10
CA GLY A 443 -34.63 30.61 -1.37
C GLY A 443 -33.25 31.28 -1.22
N LEU A 444 -33.18 32.56 -1.62
CA LEU A 444 -31.98 33.41 -1.62
C LEU A 444 -31.29 33.61 -0.25
N VAL A 445 -31.96 33.26 0.85
CA VAL A 445 -31.54 33.55 2.24
C VAL A 445 -30.37 32.68 2.71
N SER A 446 -30.19 31.47 2.15
CA SER A 446 -29.17 30.50 2.60
C SER A 446 -27.87 30.53 1.79
N SER A 447 -27.77 31.39 0.77
CA SER A 447 -26.64 31.45 -0.17
C SER A 447 -25.27 31.80 0.43
N GLY A 448 -25.23 32.31 1.67
CA GLY A 448 -24.00 32.63 2.39
C GLY A 448 -23.52 31.56 3.38
N LEU A 449 -24.27 30.45 3.54
CA LEU A 449 -23.92 29.39 4.50
C LEU A 449 -23.04 28.31 3.84
N PRO A 450 -21.83 28.02 4.37
CA PRO A 450 -20.95 26.96 3.86
C PRO A 450 -21.65 25.60 3.69
N GLN A 451 -22.50 25.21 4.65
CA GLN A 451 -23.18 23.91 4.60
C GLN A 451 -24.26 23.86 3.50
N TYR A 452 -24.94 24.97 3.25
CA TYR A 452 -25.90 25.08 2.16
C TYR A 452 -25.19 24.99 0.81
N CYS A 453 -24.11 25.77 0.62
CA CYS A 453 -23.28 25.69 -0.57
C CYS A 453 -22.76 24.28 -0.81
N LEU A 454 -22.24 23.61 0.22
CA LEU A 454 -21.78 22.22 0.13
C LEU A 454 -22.91 21.29 -0.33
N THR A 455 -24.10 21.45 0.24
CA THR A 455 -25.28 20.64 -0.11
C THR A 455 -25.66 20.78 -1.58
N VAL A 456 -25.76 22.01 -2.07
CA VAL A 456 -26.10 22.31 -3.47
C VAL A 456 -25.05 21.71 -4.40
N HIS A 457 -23.76 21.97 -4.15
CA HIS A 457 -22.66 21.48 -4.98
C HIS A 457 -22.63 19.95 -5.03
N CYS A 458 -22.72 19.27 -3.88
CA CYS A 458 -22.75 17.82 -3.82
C CYS A 458 -24.00 17.23 -4.47
N ALA A 459 -25.17 17.85 -4.32
CA ALA A 459 -26.41 17.41 -4.94
C ALA A 459 -26.30 17.41 -6.47
N HIS A 460 -25.88 18.53 -7.06
CA HIS A 460 -25.69 18.65 -8.51
C HIS A 460 -24.62 17.70 -9.02
N PHE A 461 -23.48 17.63 -8.32
CA PHE A 461 -22.38 16.74 -8.67
C PHE A 461 -22.83 15.27 -8.70
N LEU A 462 -23.45 14.78 -7.62
CA LEU A 462 -23.84 13.39 -7.49
C LEU A 462 -24.96 13.01 -8.48
N LEU A 463 -25.91 13.92 -8.76
CA LEU A 463 -26.95 13.68 -9.76
C LEU A 463 -26.37 13.54 -11.17
N ARG A 464 -25.51 14.50 -11.59
CA ARG A 464 -24.86 14.44 -12.92
C ARG A 464 -24.00 13.19 -13.05
N LYS A 465 -23.24 12.89 -12.01
CA LYS A 465 -22.43 11.67 -11.91
C LYS A 465 -23.28 10.41 -12.07
N LEU A 466 -24.38 10.32 -11.33
CA LEU A 466 -25.26 9.16 -11.34
C LEU A 466 -25.90 8.95 -12.73
N ASP A 467 -26.40 10.02 -13.35
CA ASP A 467 -26.99 9.96 -14.69
C ASP A 467 -25.95 9.51 -15.72
N PHE A 468 -24.77 10.16 -15.73
CA PHE A 468 -23.66 9.81 -16.63
C PHE A 468 -23.26 8.34 -16.51
N PHE A 469 -22.96 7.83 -15.31
CA PHE A 469 -22.48 6.45 -15.17
C PHE A 469 -23.52 5.42 -15.49
N THR A 470 -24.77 5.62 -15.05
CA THR A 470 -25.82 4.65 -15.32
C THR A 470 -26.17 4.61 -16.80
N ARG A 471 -26.05 5.75 -17.52
CA ARG A 471 -26.17 5.83 -18.98
C ARG A 471 -25.03 5.09 -19.67
N GLN A 472 -23.78 5.29 -19.24
CA GLN A 472 -22.62 4.58 -19.79
C GLN A 472 -22.71 3.06 -19.54
N GLN A 473 -23.14 2.64 -18.35
CA GLN A 473 -23.41 1.23 -18.04
C GLN A 473 -24.50 0.64 -18.94
N TRP A 474 -25.60 1.37 -19.15
CA TRP A 474 -26.68 0.93 -20.03
C TRP A 474 -26.23 0.83 -21.50
N LEU A 475 -25.53 1.83 -22.02
CA LEU A 475 -25.01 1.82 -23.39
C LEU A 475 -24.02 0.66 -23.60
N ALA A 476 -23.18 0.39 -22.60
CA ALA A 476 -22.28 -0.76 -22.63
C ALA A 476 -23.07 -2.08 -22.72
N LEU A 477 -24.15 -2.24 -21.94
CA LEU A 477 -25.00 -3.43 -21.99
C LEU A 477 -25.66 -3.64 -23.37
N GLN A 478 -26.02 -2.56 -24.08
CA GLN A 478 -26.66 -2.62 -25.41
C GLN A 478 -25.68 -2.89 -26.56
N HIS A 479 -24.42 -2.49 -26.41
CA HIS A 479 -23.41 -2.59 -27.48
C HIS A 479 -22.18 -3.38 -27.01
N PRO A 480 -22.31 -4.69 -26.72
CA PRO A 480 -21.17 -5.52 -26.34
C PRO A 480 -20.14 -5.54 -27.49
N GLY A 481 -18.99 -4.90 -27.28
CA GLY A 481 -17.86 -4.89 -28.23
C GLY A 481 -17.61 -3.61 -29.04
N SER A 482 -18.45 -2.56 -28.95
CA SER A 482 -18.22 -1.30 -29.69
C SER A 482 -17.55 -0.22 -28.82
N ARG A 483 -16.22 -0.31 -28.69
CA ARG A 483 -15.39 0.64 -27.89
C ARG A 483 -15.55 2.09 -28.37
N GLU A 484 -15.59 2.28 -29.68
CA GLU A 484 -15.63 3.60 -30.31
C GLU A 484 -16.99 4.27 -30.19
N ALA A 485 -18.08 3.51 -30.06
CA ALA A 485 -19.43 4.05 -29.91
C ALA A 485 -19.66 4.69 -28.52
N LEU A 486 -18.92 4.22 -27.51
CA LEU A 486 -19.00 4.70 -26.11
C LEU A 486 -18.01 5.84 -25.80
N ALA A 487 -17.04 6.08 -26.70
CA ALA A 487 -16.02 7.10 -26.54
C ALA A 487 -16.33 8.34 -27.39
N THR A 488 -17.46 9.01 -27.16
CA THR A 488 -17.82 10.23 -27.92
C THR A 488 -17.15 11.48 -27.32
N ASP A 489 -16.89 12.49 -28.16
CA ASP A 489 -16.33 13.77 -27.68
C ASP A 489 -17.31 14.48 -26.72
N ASP A 490 -18.62 14.32 -26.94
CA ASP A 490 -19.67 14.85 -26.06
C ASP A 490 -19.65 14.18 -24.68
N ASP A 491 -19.46 12.86 -24.62
CA ASP A 491 -19.34 12.14 -23.34
C ASP A 491 -18.03 12.49 -22.61
N LEU A 492 -16.93 12.71 -23.34
CA LEU A 492 -15.69 13.22 -22.75
C LEU A 492 -15.90 14.62 -22.17
N LEU A 493 -16.58 15.50 -22.91
CA LEU A 493 -16.89 16.85 -22.46
C LEU A 493 -17.75 16.83 -21.20
N GLU A 494 -18.80 16.00 -21.16
CA GLU A 494 -19.65 15.85 -19.98
C GLU A 494 -18.87 15.30 -18.78
N ALA A 495 -18.00 14.29 -18.98
CA ALA A 495 -17.14 13.75 -17.93
C ALA A 495 -16.18 14.80 -17.37
N LEU A 496 -15.62 15.66 -18.22
CA LEU A 496 -14.77 16.79 -17.80
C LEU A 496 -15.57 17.82 -17.03
N ASP A 497 -16.77 18.17 -17.48
CA ASP A 497 -17.65 19.11 -16.77
C ASP A 497 -18.15 18.57 -15.42
N ILE A 498 -18.08 17.26 -15.19
CA ILE A 498 -18.32 16.64 -13.88
C ILE A 498 -17.06 16.72 -12.99
N LEU A 499 -15.88 16.48 -13.56
CA LEU A 499 -14.62 16.37 -12.81
C LEU A 499 -13.99 17.73 -12.48
N GLU A 500 -13.94 18.66 -13.44
CA GLU A 500 -13.18 19.90 -13.34
C GLU A 500 -13.64 20.85 -12.24
N PRO A 501 -14.95 21.10 -12.00
CA PRO A 501 -15.38 21.98 -10.92
C PRO A 501 -14.94 21.50 -9.54
N ARG A 502 -14.62 20.22 -9.40
CA ARG A 502 -14.11 19.67 -8.14
C ARG A 502 -12.59 19.88 -7.97
N VAL A 503 -11.86 19.83 -9.08
CA VAL A 503 -10.40 19.87 -9.11
C VAL A 503 -9.89 21.31 -9.22
N PHE A 504 -10.60 22.15 -9.96
CA PHE A 504 -10.26 23.55 -10.25
C PHE A 504 -11.28 24.55 -9.67
N GLY A 505 -12.35 24.08 -9.03
CA GLY A 505 -13.33 24.97 -8.40
C GLY A 505 -12.82 25.49 -7.06
N ASP A 506 -12.44 26.75 -7.08
CA ASP A 506 -12.17 27.54 -5.89
C ASP A 506 -13.49 28.18 -5.44
N GLU A 507 -14.21 27.50 -4.55
CA GLU A 507 -15.31 28.09 -3.81
C GLU A 507 -14.80 28.39 -2.39
N PRO A 508 -14.49 29.66 -2.06
CA PRO A 508 -13.89 30.02 -0.76
C PRO A 508 -14.76 29.58 0.43
N LEU A 509 -16.09 29.54 0.26
CA LEU A 509 -17.01 29.06 1.30
C LEU A 509 -16.86 27.56 1.60
N LEU A 510 -16.19 26.79 0.75
CA LEU A 510 -16.01 25.34 0.89
C LEU A 510 -14.57 24.93 1.23
N GLU A 511 -13.66 25.88 1.44
CA GLU A 511 -12.25 25.64 1.75
C GLU A 511 -12.08 24.71 2.96
N GLN A 512 -12.81 24.98 4.05
CA GLN A 512 -12.81 24.15 5.28
C GLN A 512 -13.25 22.68 5.07
N TYR A 513 -13.86 22.36 3.93
CA TYR A 513 -14.29 21.02 3.55
C TYR A 513 -13.35 20.35 2.54
N GLY A 514 -12.23 20.99 2.18
CA GLY A 514 -11.25 20.50 1.20
C GLY A 514 -10.69 19.12 1.54
N TRP A 515 -10.52 18.81 2.84
CA TRP A 515 -10.05 17.51 3.32
C TRP A 515 -10.93 16.33 2.84
N ALA A 516 -12.24 16.56 2.65
CA ALA A 516 -13.16 15.53 2.16
C ALA A 516 -12.93 15.17 0.68
N ARG A 517 -12.22 16.02 -0.08
CA ARG A 517 -11.84 15.68 -1.46
C ARG A 517 -10.98 14.44 -1.50
N LYS A 518 -10.01 14.37 -0.58
CA LYS A 518 -9.16 13.19 -0.36
C LYS A 518 -9.98 12.00 0.11
N ALA A 519 -10.94 12.16 1.02
CA ALA A 519 -11.76 11.02 1.47
C ALA A 519 -12.57 10.34 0.34
N TYR A 520 -12.86 11.04 -0.76
CA TYR A 520 -13.75 10.58 -1.84
C TYR A 520 -13.20 10.88 -3.25
N PRO A 521 -12.11 10.22 -3.68
CA PRO A 521 -11.60 10.35 -5.05
C PRO A 521 -12.65 9.91 -6.09
N GLN A 522 -12.68 10.56 -7.24
CA GLN A 522 -13.67 10.28 -8.30
C GLN A 522 -13.22 9.22 -9.31
N TYR A 523 -12.86 8.02 -8.80
CA TYR A 523 -12.30 6.94 -9.61
C TYR A 523 -13.07 6.64 -10.90
N HIS A 524 -14.42 6.57 -10.85
CA HIS A 524 -15.22 6.22 -12.02
C HIS A 524 -15.08 7.25 -13.16
N VAL A 525 -15.02 8.55 -12.84
CA VAL A 525 -14.93 9.62 -13.86
C VAL A 525 -13.53 9.66 -14.42
N THR A 526 -12.52 9.60 -13.56
CA THR A 526 -11.12 9.52 -13.97
C THR A 526 -10.84 8.28 -14.82
N MET A 527 -11.42 7.13 -14.46
CA MET A 527 -11.30 5.88 -15.21
C MET A 527 -11.92 6.01 -16.60
N TYR A 528 -13.13 6.57 -16.70
CA TYR A 528 -13.76 6.83 -18.00
C TYR A 528 -12.91 7.75 -18.88
N ILE A 529 -12.40 8.86 -18.33
CA ILE A 529 -11.57 9.81 -19.07
C ILE A 529 -10.28 9.12 -19.57
N LEU A 530 -9.58 8.38 -18.71
CA LEU A 530 -8.37 7.65 -19.10
C LEU A 530 -8.65 6.55 -20.14
N TRP A 531 -9.77 5.84 -19.99
CA TRP A 531 -10.23 4.86 -20.98
C TRP A 531 -10.57 5.52 -22.32
N HIS A 532 -11.21 6.69 -22.31
CA HIS A 532 -11.49 7.48 -23.50
C HIS A 532 -10.18 7.87 -24.18
N LEU A 533 -9.21 8.40 -23.43
CA LEU A 533 -7.88 8.76 -23.97
C LEU A 533 -7.12 7.56 -24.57
N CYS A 534 -7.34 6.35 -24.05
CA CYS A 534 -6.78 5.13 -24.64
C CYS A 534 -7.49 4.70 -25.93
N THR A 535 -8.75 5.07 -26.11
CA THR A 535 -9.58 4.65 -27.26
C THR A 535 -9.55 5.70 -28.37
N ARG A 536 -9.58 6.98 -28.01
CA ARG A 536 -9.45 8.15 -28.89
C ARG A 536 -8.37 9.08 -28.35
N PRO A 537 -7.09 8.85 -28.72
CA PRO A 537 -5.98 9.65 -28.23
C PRO A 537 -5.94 11.07 -28.83
N ASN A 538 -6.74 11.33 -29.86
CA ASN A 538 -6.82 12.61 -30.55
C ASN A 538 -8.27 13.10 -30.52
N GLY A 539 -8.45 14.41 -30.33
CA GLY A 539 -9.76 15.05 -30.26
C GLY A 539 -9.67 16.46 -29.68
N PRO A 540 -10.74 17.27 -29.81
CA PRO A 540 -10.73 18.68 -29.41
C PRO A 540 -10.58 18.89 -27.89
N HIS A 541 -10.89 17.87 -27.08
CA HIS A 541 -10.89 17.96 -25.62
C HIS A 541 -9.78 17.14 -24.94
N VAL A 542 -8.87 16.52 -25.70
CA VAL A 542 -7.81 15.66 -25.16
C VAL A 542 -6.85 16.42 -24.24
N ASP A 543 -6.40 17.62 -24.62
CA ASP A 543 -5.49 18.39 -23.76
C ASP A 543 -6.16 18.90 -22.48
N ARG A 544 -7.46 19.19 -22.56
CA ARG A 544 -8.30 19.51 -21.39
C ARG A 544 -8.39 18.28 -20.46
N ALA A 545 -8.61 17.10 -21.03
CA ALA A 545 -8.62 15.85 -20.28
C ALA A 545 -7.30 15.53 -19.58
N TRP A 546 -6.16 15.74 -20.24
CA TRP A 546 -4.84 15.57 -19.61
C TRP A 546 -4.62 16.51 -18.43
N ARG A 547 -5.02 17.78 -18.54
CA ARG A 547 -4.93 18.73 -17.42
C ARG A 547 -5.77 18.28 -16.23
N ALA A 548 -7.01 17.83 -16.47
CA ALA A 548 -7.89 17.33 -15.42
C ALA A 548 -7.33 16.05 -14.75
N VAL A 549 -6.83 15.10 -15.56
CA VAL A 549 -6.20 13.87 -15.06
C VAL A 549 -4.97 14.17 -14.21
N GLU A 550 -4.06 15.03 -14.68
CA GLU A 550 -2.86 15.38 -13.92
C GLU A 550 -3.19 16.06 -12.60
N ALA A 551 -4.16 16.96 -12.61
CA ALA A 551 -4.60 17.63 -11.40
C ALA A 551 -5.20 16.62 -10.39
N VAL A 552 -5.99 15.62 -10.82
CA VAL A 552 -6.46 14.54 -9.93
C VAL A 552 -5.30 13.73 -9.34
N PHE A 553 -4.30 13.37 -10.15
CA PHE A 553 -3.17 12.56 -9.71
C PHE A 553 -2.24 13.31 -8.74
N THR A 554 -2.09 14.62 -8.92
CA THR A 554 -1.24 15.47 -8.08
C THR A 554 -1.95 15.98 -6.81
N THR A 555 -3.28 15.94 -6.76
CA THR A 555 -4.06 16.44 -5.60
C THR A 555 -4.78 15.32 -4.84
N GLU A 556 -5.74 14.65 -5.45
CA GLU A 556 -6.62 13.66 -4.78
C GLU A 556 -6.00 12.27 -4.61
N LEU A 557 -5.09 11.89 -5.51
CA LEU A 557 -4.46 10.56 -5.56
C LEU A 557 -2.95 10.57 -5.23
N ALA A 558 -2.37 11.71 -4.86
CA ALA A 558 -0.93 11.86 -4.65
C ALA A 558 -0.34 10.80 -3.69
N ASP A 559 -1.01 10.57 -2.56
CA ASP A 559 -0.59 9.60 -1.54
C ASP A 559 -0.76 8.13 -2.00
N GLU A 560 -1.70 7.84 -2.91
CA GLU A 560 -2.03 6.47 -3.34
C GLU A 560 -1.03 5.89 -4.33
N PHE A 561 -0.43 6.76 -5.14
CA PHE A 561 0.61 6.41 -6.10
C PHE A 561 1.97 6.19 -5.43
N ALA A 562 2.20 6.80 -4.27
CA ALA A 562 3.36 6.54 -3.44
C ALA A 562 3.34 5.12 -2.82
N ASP A 563 2.17 4.67 -2.34
CA ASP A 563 2.06 3.41 -1.57
C ASP A 563 1.56 2.18 -2.36
N ARG A 564 1.07 2.34 -3.60
CA ARG A 564 0.48 1.27 -4.45
C ARG A 564 -0.58 0.41 -3.72
N VAL A 565 -1.44 1.02 -2.92
CA VAL A 565 -2.49 0.32 -2.16
C VAL A 565 -3.84 0.42 -2.86
N GLY A 566 -4.42 -0.72 -3.24
CA GLY A 566 -5.78 -0.81 -3.78
C GLY A 566 -5.87 -1.17 -5.27
N SER A 567 -6.98 -1.79 -5.68
CA SER A 567 -7.18 -2.26 -7.06
C SER A 567 -7.48 -1.12 -8.05
N LYS A 568 -8.23 -0.09 -7.65
CA LYS A 568 -8.59 1.02 -8.54
C LYS A 568 -7.43 1.98 -8.85
N PRO A 569 -6.58 2.39 -7.89
CA PRO A 569 -5.40 3.20 -8.19
C PRO A 569 -4.44 2.49 -9.15
N ALA A 570 -4.27 1.17 -9.00
CA ALA A 570 -3.49 0.35 -9.91
C ALA A 570 -4.08 0.34 -11.35
N VAL A 571 -5.41 0.22 -11.48
CA VAL A 571 -6.10 0.31 -12.78
C VAL A 571 -5.91 1.70 -13.40
N LEU A 572 -6.10 2.77 -12.63
CA LEU A 572 -5.85 4.13 -13.12
C LEU A 572 -4.39 4.35 -13.54
N ALA A 573 -3.43 3.78 -12.81
CA ALA A 573 -2.01 3.84 -13.14
C ALA A 573 -1.73 3.22 -14.51
N VAL A 574 -2.24 2.00 -14.74
CA VAL A 574 -2.05 1.27 -16.00
C VAL A 574 -2.73 2.00 -17.16
N LEU A 575 -3.96 2.48 -16.97
CA LEU A 575 -4.67 3.25 -17.98
C LEU A 575 -3.95 4.57 -18.30
N LYS A 576 -3.42 5.28 -17.29
CA LYS A 576 -2.62 6.49 -17.50
C LYS A 576 -1.38 6.20 -18.33
N SER A 577 -0.57 5.21 -17.94
CA SER A 577 0.63 4.83 -18.69
C SER A 577 0.33 4.42 -20.14
N LYS A 578 -0.79 3.71 -20.36
CA LYS A 578 -1.24 3.34 -21.71
C LYS A 578 -1.63 4.58 -22.53
N ALA A 579 -2.42 5.48 -21.96
CA ALA A 579 -2.82 6.73 -22.61
C ALA A 579 -1.60 7.61 -22.95
N GLU A 580 -0.59 7.67 -22.08
CA GLU A 580 0.66 8.39 -22.32
C GLU A 580 1.46 7.81 -23.49
N ALA A 581 1.57 6.48 -23.57
CA ALA A 581 2.25 5.80 -24.66
C ALA A 581 1.56 6.08 -26.01
N LEU A 582 0.23 6.03 -26.06
CA LEU A 582 -0.56 6.33 -27.26
C LEU A 582 -0.46 7.80 -27.67
N ARG A 583 -0.38 8.72 -26.69
CA ARG A 583 -0.15 10.15 -26.95
C ARG A 583 1.22 10.39 -27.58
N LYS A 584 2.27 9.75 -27.04
CA LYS A 584 3.65 9.84 -27.60
C LYS A 584 3.73 9.29 -29.02
N GLN A 585 3.07 8.16 -29.29
CA GLN A 585 2.99 7.58 -30.64
C GLN A 585 2.25 8.49 -31.62
N SER A 586 1.14 9.10 -31.20
CA SER A 586 0.38 10.05 -32.04
C SER A 586 1.20 11.32 -32.34
N ALA A 587 1.95 11.84 -31.37
CA ALA A 587 2.85 12.97 -31.56
C ALA A 587 4.03 12.65 -32.49
N ALA A 588 4.60 11.44 -32.41
CA ALA A 588 5.65 10.99 -33.31
C ALA A 588 5.15 10.81 -34.76
N ASN A 589 3.92 10.33 -34.95
CA ASN A 589 3.30 10.19 -36.26
C ASN A 589 2.94 11.54 -36.91
N LEU A 590 2.57 12.55 -36.11
CA LEU A 590 2.36 13.93 -36.58
C LEU A 590 3.69 14.62 -36.94
N GLY A 591 4.79 14.28 -36.26
CA GLY A 591 6.14 14.79 -36.55
C GLY A 591 6.80 14.19 -37.81
N ASN A 592 6.45 12.95 -38.18
CA ASN A 592 6.93 12.32 -39.41
C ASN A 592 6.06 12.63 -40.65
N GLY A 593 4.90 13.25 -40.48
CA GLY A 593 3.96 13.58 -41.57
C GLY A 593 4.23 14.90 -42.30
N SER A 594 5.28 15.66 -41.94
CA SER A 594 5.53 17.00 -42.49
C SER A 594 6.70 17.09 -43.48
N LEU A 595 7.15 15.98 -44.07
CA LEU A 595 8.17 15.98 -45.12
C LEU A 595 7.81 15.04 -46.28
N GLU A 596 6.59 15.12 -46.80
CA GLU A 596 6.29 14.58 -48.12
C GLU A 596 5.05 15.24 -48.71
N GLU A 597 5.17 16.50 -49.13
CA GLU A 597 4.31 17.07 -50.17
C GLU A 597 4.92 18.37 -50.72
N SER A 598 5.64 18.26 -51.84
CA SER A 598 5.56 19.17 -52.99
C SER A 598 6.79 18.99 -53.90
N GLN A 599 6.60 18.33 -55.04
CA GLN A 599 6.97 18.84 -56.37
C GLN A 599 6.63 17.84 -57.47
N GLU A 600 5.51 18.06 -58.14
CA GLU A 600 5.36 17.68 -59.55
C GLU A 600 6.09 18.73 -60.42
N SER A 601 6.98 18.30 -61.31
CA SER A 601 6.86 18.53 -62.76
C SER A 601 8.10 18.12 -63.57
N GLN A 602 7.83 17.29 -64.60
CA GLN A 602 8.45 17.22 -65.94
C GLN A 602 9.90 16.72 -66.15
N GLY A 603 10.00 15.71 -67.03
CA GLY A 603 11.15 15.54 -67.93
C GLY A 603 11.87 14.17 -67.91
N VAL A 604 11.53 13.31 -68.86
CA VAL A 604 12.25 12.07 -69.27
C VAL A 604 13.35 12.47 -70.32
N PRO A 605 14.44 11.71 -70.69
CA PRO A 605 14.86 10.31 -70.38
C PRO A 605 16.40 10.05 -70.20
N VAL A 606 16.73 8.75 -70.07
CA VAL A 606 17.95 8.00 -70.47
C VAL A 606 19.14 7.97 -69.52
N GLY A 607 19.52 6.75 -69.09
CA GLY A 607 20.95 6.43 -68.95
C GLY A 607 21.36 5.44 -67.85
N ALA A 608 21.14 4.17 -68.13
CA ALA A 608 22.15 3.10 -68.05
C ALA A 608 22.68 2.58 -66.69
N LEU A 609 22.85 1.25 -66.71
CA LEU A 609 23.74 0.39 -65.91
C LEU A 609 23.11 -0.13 -64.60
N ASP A 610 22.50 -1.32 -64.62
CA ASP A 610 23.08 -2.67 -64.73
C ASP A 610 23.34 -3.27 -63.34
N GLY A 611 22.78 -4.47 -63.13
CA GLY A 611 23.23 -5.37 -62.07
C GLY A 611 22.12 -6.07 -61.27
N LEU A 612 21.37 -6.96 -61.93
CA LEU A 612 21.13 -8.37 -61.55
C LEU A 612 20.81 -8.68 -60.07
N SER A 613 19.80 -9.47 -59.68
CA SER A 613 18.76 -10.24 -60.37
C SER A 613 17.88 -10.89 -59.28
N PHE A 614 16.60 -11.05 -59.59
CA PHE A 614 15.57 -11.77 -58.86
C PHE A 614 15.92 -13.23 -58.52
N GLU A 615 15.37 -13.72 -57.41
CA GLU A 615 14.66 -15.00 -57.41
C GLU A 615 13.36 -14.88 -56.58
N ASP A 616 12.32 -15.48 -57.15
CA ASP A 616 10.90 -15.49 -56.82
C ASP A 616 10.57 -16.78 -56.04
N SER A 617 9.69 -16.71 -55.02
CA SER A 617 8.57 -17.65 -54.86
C SER A 617 7.91 -17.63 -53.46
N THR A 618 6.60 -17.31 -53.49
CA THR A 618 5.47 -17.97 -52.78
C THR A 618 5.30 -17.90 -51.25
N LEU A 619 4.27 -17.11 -50.85
CA LEU A 619 3.16 -17.39 -49.91
C LEU A 619 3.33 -18.53 -48.88
N ASP A 620 3.27 -18.18 -47.59
CA ASP A 620 2.35 -18.84 -46.65
C ASP A 620 1.95 -17.92 -45.47
N ASN A 621 0.67 -17.98 -45.08
CA ASN A 621 0.10 -17.30 -43.92
C ASN A 621 0.32 -18.19 -42.68
N GLY A 622 0.86 -17.64 -41.59
CA GLY A 622 0.97 -18.39 -40.34
C GLY A 622 1.32 -17.52 -39.13
N ALA A 623 0.28 -17.24 -38.33
CA ALA A 623 0.22 -17.20 -36.86
C ALA A 623 1.37 -16.58 -36.03
N ASP A 624 0.95 -15.68 -35.15
CA ASP A 624 1.37 -15.56 -33.73
C ASP A 624 2.85 -15.80 -33.39
N GLU A 625 3.59 -14.70 -33.21
CA GLU A 625 4.60 -14.60 -32.15
C GLU A 625 4.92 -13.13 -31.87
N TRP A 626 4.18 -12.50 -30.94
CA TRP A 626 4.65 -11.27 -30.31
C TRP A 626 5.76 -11.63 -29.32
N LEU A 627 6.97 -11.14 -29.61
CA LEU A 627 8.17 -11.28 -28.79
C LEU A 627 8.01 -10.67 -27.39
N PRO A 628 8.76 -11.16 -26.37
CA PRO A 628 8.70 -10.64 -25.02
C PRO A 628 9.19 -9.19 -24.93
N TRP A 629 8.43 -8.37 -24.20
CA TRP A 629 8.62 -6.95 -23.85
C TRP A 629 10.01 -6.55 -23.30
N THR A 630 10.90 -7.50 -23.05
CA THR A 630 12.27 -7.25 -22.56
C THR A 630 13.26 -6.80 -23.64
N SER A 631 12.91 -6.92 -24.92
CA SER A 631 13.84 -6.62 -26.03
C SER A 631 13.65 -5.23 -26.68
N MET A 632 12.75 -4.39 -26.15
CA MET A 632 12.52 -3.01 -26.63
C MET A 632 13.13 -1.96 -25.69
N MET A 633 14.27 -2.29 -25.07
CA MET A 633 15.14 -1.36 -24.32
C MET A 633 16.61 -1.47 -24.76
N GLN A 634 16.84 -1.68 -26.06
CA GLN A 634 18.17 -1.49 -26.65
C GLN A 634 18.04 -0.71 -27.95
N GLY A 635 18.51 0.54 -27.92
CA GLY A 635 18.74 1.35 -29.12
C GLY A 635 17.74 2.48 -29.35
N ILE A 636 17.71 3.48 -28.45
CA ILE A 636 17.44 4.87 -28.85
C ILE A 636 18.51 5.71 -28.14
N SER A 637 19.34 6.36 -28.95
CA SER A 637 20.35 7.33 -28.53
C SER A 637 19.67 8.60 -28.01
N GLU A 638 19.92 8.96 -26.75
CA GLU A 638 19.54 10.25 -26.18
C GLU A 638 20.58 11.32 -26.60
N GLU A 639 20.32 12.00 -27.71
CA GLU A 639 20.69 13.40 -27.86
C GLU A 639 19.43 14.18 -28.24
N GLU A 640 19.23 15.32 -27.57
CA GLU A 640 18.19 16.33 -27.78
C GLU A 640 16.81 16.12 -27.12
N ALA A 641 16.74 16.36 -25.80
CA ALA A 641 15.63 17.11 -25.18
C ALA A 641 15.99 17.61 -23.76
N PHE A 642 16.48 18.83 -23.66
CA PHE A 642 16.53 19.66 -22.42
C PHE A 642 15.81 20.99 -22.77
N PRO A 643 15.31 21.81 -21.83
CA PRO A 643 14.88 21.55 -20.43
C PRO A 643 13.64 22.37 -19.99
N TRP A 644 12.66 21.82 -19.26
CA TRP A 644 11.78 22.65 -18.42
C TRP A 644 11.04 21.92 -17.27
N PHE A 645 11.70 20.98 -16.55
CA PHE A 645 11.03 20.31 -15.41
C PHE A 645 11.91 19.86 -14.21
N CYS A 646 13.07 20.46 -13.97
CA CYS A 646 13.80 20.24 -12.71
C CYS A 646 14.39 21.56 -12.23
N ASN A 647 13.66 22.34 -11.43
CA ASN A 647 14.23 23.45 -10.67
C ASN A 647 13.27 23.95 -9.60
N TYR A 648 13.08 23.19 -8.53
CA TYR A 648 12.80 23.77 -7.22
C TYR A 648 13.38 22.81 -6.16
N ILE A 649 14.53 23.21 -5.58
CA ILE A 649 15.36 22.55 -4.55
C ILE A 649 16.40 21.50 -5.02
N PHE A 650 17.13 21.70 -6.13
CA PHE A 650 18.40 20.96 -6.35
C PHE A 650 19.55 21.78 -6.97
N ASP A 651 19.42 23.10 -7.11
CA ASP A 651 20.43 23.94 -7.78
C ASP A 651 21.51 24.49 -6.82
N THR A 652 21.87 23.74 -5.79
CA THR A 652 23.00 24.08 -4.91
C THR A 652 24.05 22.98 -4.97
N MET A 653 25.24 23.29 -5.48
CA MET A 653 26.41 22.41 -5.43
C MET A 653 26.64 21.93 -3.99
N ALA A 654 26.61 20.62 -3.75
CA ALA A 654 26.89 20.04 -2.43
C ALA A 654 28.32 19.51 -2.35
N ASN A 655 28.98 19.71 -1.21
CA ASN A 655 30.28 19.12 -0.89
C ASN A 655 30.06 17.80 -0.12
N ILE A 656 30.43 16.68 -0.75
CA ILE A 656 30.19 15.32 -0.26
C ILE A 656 31.53 14.62 -0.04
N LEU A 657 31.86 14.26 1.21
CA LEU A 657 33.10 13.58 1.57
C LEU A 657 32.86 12.10 1.85
N VAL A 658 33.60 11.22 1.16
CA VAL A 658 33.50 9.76 1.31
C VAL A 658 34.82 9.18 1.82
N THR A 659 34.80 8.55 3.00
CA THR A 659 36.00 7.93 3.59
C THR A 659 36.30 6.56 2.97
N GLY A 660 37.58 6.25 2.72
CA GLY A 660 37.99 4.97 2.13
C GLY A 660 37.46 4.77 0.70
N ALA A 661 37.44 5.85 -0.08
CA ALA A 661 36.79 5.91 -1.40
C ALA A 661 37.66 5.39 -2.57
N ASN A 662 38.90 5.00 -2.34
CA ASN A 662 39.81 4.60 -3.45
C ASN A 662 39.50 3.21 -4.02
N ARG A 663 38.70 2.38 -3.35
CA ARG A 663 38.38 1.02 -3.81
C ARG A 663 37.10 0.46 -3.18
N GLY A 664 36.64 -0.67 -3.71
CA GLY A 664 35.53 -1.44 -3.13
C GLY A 664 34.22 -0.66 -3.13
N ILE A 665 33.47 -0.74 -2.03
CA ILE A 665 32.17 -0.08 -1.92
C ILE A 665 32.29 1.45 -1.86
N GLY A 666 33.36 2.00 -1.28
CA GLY A 666 33.58 3.46 -1.25
C GLY A 666 33.78 4.06 -2.64
N TYR A 667 34.54 3.37 -3.49
CA TYR A 667 34.71 3.77 -4.90
C TYR A 667 33.39 3.69 -5.67
N ALA A 668 32.63 2.62 -5.46
CA ALA A 668 31.32 2.46 -6.08
C ALA A 668 30.33 3.55 -5.63
N ILE A 669 30.35 3.92 -4.35
CA ILE A 669 29.56 5.05 -3.82
C ILE A 669 29.91 6.34 -4.56
N VAL A 670 31.20 6.66 -4.69
CA VAL A 670 31.64 7.86 -5.43
C VAL A 670 31.22 7.80 -6.90
N GLN A 671 31.38 6.66 -7.55
CA GLN A 671 30.97 6.47 -8.93
C GLN A 671 29.47 6.72 -9.12
N THR A 672 28.63 6.13 -8.26
CA THR A 672 27.18 6.30 -8.36
C THR A 672 26.75 7.72 -8.01
N ILE A 673 27.36 8.36 -7.00
CA ILE A 673 27.07 9.77 -6.66
C ILE A 673 27.43 10.67 -7.85
N ALA A 674 28.55 10.42 -8.51
CA ALA A 674 29.00 11.25 -9.62
C ALA A 674 28.11 11.14 -10.85
N THR A 675 27.44 9.99 -11.04
CA THR A 675 26.43 9.79 -12.09
C THR A 675 25.10 10.46 -11.75
N HIS A 676 24.64 10.36 -10.50
CA HIS A 676 23.33 10.87 -10.08
C HIS A 676 23.33 12.37 -9.75
N LEU A 677 24.45 12.89 -9.23
CA LEU A 677 24.61 14.26 -8.75
C LEU A 677 25.81 14.95 -9.44
N PRO A 678 25.76 15.16 -10.77
CA PRO A 678 26.90 15.64 -11.55
C PRO A 678 27.33 17.09 -11.21
N THR A 679 26.46 17.86 -10.55
CA THR A 679 26.74 19.24 -10.10
C THR A 679 27.43 19.31 -8.74
N SER A 680 27.56 18.20 -8.02
CA SER A 680 28.16 18.17 -6.67
C SER A 680 29.69 18.01 -6.70
N ASN A 681 30.34 18.51 -5.64
CA ASN A 681 31.76 18.28 -5.39
C ASN A 681 31.93 17.03 -4.52
N ILE A 682 32.53 15.99 -5.07
CA ILE A 682 32.72 14.70 -4.44
C ILE A 682 34.19 14.54 -4.05
N ILE A 683 34.42 14.41 -2.75
CA ILE A 683 35.74 14.43 -2.12
C ILE A 683 36.10 13.02 -1.67
N LEU A 684 37.07 12.41 -2.34
CA LEU A 684 37.60 11.09 -1.99
C LEU A 684 38.59 11.25 -0.83
N ALA A 685 38.18 10.81 0.37
CA ALA A 685 39.04 10.84 1.54
C ALA A 685 39.77 9.49 1.70
N CYS A 686 41.08 9.49 1.42
CA CYS A 686 41.89 8.28 1.27
C CYS A 686 43.24 8.42 1.97
N ARG A 687 43.80 7.32 2.48
CA ARG A 687 45.11 7.32 3.16
C ARG A 687 46.29 7.63 2.24
N SER A 688 46.16 7.32 0.96
CA SER A 688 47.22 7.49 -0.04
C SER A 688 46.72 8.43 -1.11
N ARG A 689 47.45 9.54 -1.29
CA ARG A 689 47.21 10.51 -2.36
C ARG A 689 47.23 9.86 -3.73
N THR A 690 48.25 9.05 -4.02
CA THR A 690 48.40 8.39 -5.33
C THR A 690 47.21 7.47 -5.62
N SER A 691 46.77 6.68 -4.64
CA SER A 691 45.59 5.82 -4.82
C SER A 691 44.28 6.60 -5.04
N ALA A 692 44.17 7.81 -4.50
CA ALA A 692 43.02 8.67 -4.74
C ALA A 692 43.06 9.29 -6.16
N GLU A 693 44.23 9.77 -6.58
CA GLU A 693 44.46 10.31 -7.92
C GLU A 693 44.21 9.25 -9.00
N ASP A 694 44.68 8.01 -8.81
CA ASP A 694 44.41 6.89 -9.71
C ASP A 694 42.90 6.56 -9.80
N ALA A 695 42.21 6.57 -8.66
CA ALA A 695 40.76 6.34 -8.61
C ALA A 695 39.98 7.45 -9.33
N ILE A 696 40.36 8.72 -9.11
CA ILE A 696 39.77 9.87 -9.80
C ILE A 696 40.00 9.75 -11.31
N GLN A 697 41.23 9.44 -11.73
CA GLN A 697 41.53 9.28 -13.15
C GLN A 697 40.70 8.17 -13.79
N THR A 698 40.54 7.03 -13.10
CA THR A 698 39.71 5.92 -13.58
C THR A 698 38.23 6.33 -13.74
N LEU A 699 37.70 7.14 -12.81
CA LEU A 699 36.34 7.69 -12.92
C LEU A 699 36.21 8.66 -14.08
N ARG A 700 37.21 9.54 -14.29
CA ARG A 700 37.25 10.48 -15.42
C ARG A 700 37.30 9.74 -16.74
N ASP A 701 38.13 8.71 -16.86
CA ASP A 701 38.24 7.86 -18.05
C ASP A 701 36.94 7.11 -18.34
N SER A 702 36.11 6.87 -17.31
CA SER A 702 34.78 6.26 -17.42
C SER A 702 33.68 7.25 -17.82
N GLY A 703 34.02 8.51 -18.12
CA GLY A 703 33.08 9.54 -18.56
C GLY A 703 32.44 10.40 -17.45
N VAL A 704 32.94 10.32 -16.21
CA VAL A 704 32.39 11.09 -15.09
C VAL A 704 32.75 12.59 -15.19
N SER A 705 31.74 13.45 -15.31
CA SER A 705 31.88 14.91 -15.41
C SER A 705 31.86 15.64 -14.07
N ALA A 706 31.37 15.02 -13.00
CA ALA A 706 31.23 15.64 -11.67
C ALA A 706 32.54 16.23 -11.10
N GLY A 707 32.44 17.16 -10.15
CA GLY A 707 33.60 17.71 -9.46
C GLY A 707 34.26 16.66 -8.57
N LEU A 708 35.32 16.00 -9.06
CA LEU A 708 36.08 14.99 -8.29
C LEU A 708 37.35 15.59 -7.69
N ASP A 709 37.57 15.35 -6.41
CA ASP A 709 38.71 15.85 -5.65
C ASP A 709 39.14 14.84 -4.57
N HIS A 710 40.29 15.06 -3.93
CA HIS A 710 40.74 14.19 -2.85
C HIS A 710 41.29 14.95 -1.64
N ILE A 711 41.16 14.30 -0.49
CA ILE A 711 41.81 14.69 0.76
C ILE A 711 42.51 13.47 1.36
N GLU A 712 43.72 13.67 1.85
CA GLU A 712 44.43 12.62 2.59
C GLU A 712 43.82 12.45 3.97
N LEU A 713 43.30 11.26 4.27
CA LEU A 713 42.66 10.95 5.54
C LEU A 713 42.92 9.50 5.95
N ASP A 714 43.60 9.34 7.08
CA ASP A 714 43.63 8.11 7.87
C ASP A 714 42.74 8.25 9.10
N ILE A 715 41.63 7.51 9.10
CA ILE A 715 40.61 7.57 10.15
C ILE A 715 41.13 7.09 11.52
N GLU A 716 42.26 6.38 11.57
CA GLU A 716 42.87 5.87 12.80
C GLU A 716 43.98 6.81 13.34
N ASN A 717 44.25 7.93 12.68
CA ASN A 717 45.33 8.86 13.03
C ASN A 717 44.79 10.28 13.24
N ASN A 718 44.76 10.74 14.50
CA ASN A 718 44.23 12.06 14.86
C ASN A 718 44.89 13.22 14.10
N ALA A 719 46.21 13.18 13.90
CA ALA A 719 46.91 14.25 13.17
C ALA A 719 46.50 14.29 11.69
N SER A 720 46.20 13.11 11.10
CA SER A 720 45.65 13.03 9.74
C SER A 720 44.22 13.57 9.69
N ILE A 721 43.37 13.24 10.67
CA ILE A 721 41.99 13.76 10.76
C ILE A 721 41.97 15.28 10.89
N GLU A 722 42.79 15.84 11.77
CA GLU A 722 42.91 17.30 11.96
C GLU A 722 43.41 18.00 10.69
N SER A 723 44.42 17.42 10.03
CA SER A 723 44.95 17.95 8.77
C SER A 723 43.91 17.89 7.64
N ALA A 724 43.12 16.83 7.56
CA ALA A 724 42.05 16.66 6.59
C ALA A 724 40.92 17.68 6.80
N VAL A 725 40.54 17.91 8.05
CA VAL A 725 39.58 18.95 8.45
C VAL A 725 40.07 20.33 8.02
N ALA A 726 41.33 20.68 8.35
CA ALA A 726 41.90 21.98 7.99
C ALA A 726 41.98 22.16 6.47
N ALA A 727 42.29 21.10 5.72
CA ALA A 727 42.30 21.12 4.26
C ALA A 727 40.89 21.33 3.68
N ALA A 728 39.88 20.63 4.23
CA ALA A 728 38.49 20.77 3.80
C ALA A 728 37.93 22.16 4.11
N ASP A 729 38.18 22.71 5.30
CA ASP A 729 37.76 24.06 5.68
C ASP A 729 38.40 25.12 4.77
N LYS A 730 39.71 25.01 4.55
CA LYS A 730 40.45 25.95 3.68
C LYS A 730 39.95 25.93 2.24
N LYS A 731 39.60 24.75 1.70
CA LYS A 731 39.28 24.57 0.28
C LYS A 731 37.81 24.77 -0.03
N TYR A 732 36.90 24.25 0.80
CA TYR A 732 35.46 24.23 0.53
C TYR A 732 34.66 25.12 1.50
N GLY A 733 35.20 25.42 2.70
CA GLY A 733 34.56 26.26 3.71
C GLY A 733 33.34 25.66 4.41
N THR A 734 32.68 24.66 3.81
CA THR A 734 31.53 23.94 4.33
C THR A 734 31.55 22.48 3.87
N LEU A 735 30.86 21.59 4.59
CA LEU A 735 30.64 20.21 4.19
C LEU A 735 29.16 19.88 4.33
N ASP A 736 28.52 19.35 3.30
CA ASP A 736 27.08 19.06 3.33
C ASP A 736 26.80 17.62 3.75
N VAL A 737 27.64 16.69 3.27
CA VAL A 737 27.46 15.26 3.55
C VAL A 737 28.80 14.62 3.90
N LEU A 738 28.83 13.90 5.03
CA LEU A 738 29.92 13.01 5.41
C LEU A 738 29.46 11.55 5.31
N ILE A 739 30.17 10.74 4.54
CA ILE A 739 29.92 9.30 4.39
C ILE A 739 31.06 8.51 5.05
N ASN A 740 30.77 7.97 6.23
CA ASN A 740 31.68 7.12 7.00
C ASN A 740 31.62 5.69 6.47
N ASN A 741 32.43 5.42 5.45
CA ASN A 741 32.53 4.17 4.73
C ASN A 741 33.76 3.33 5.11
N ALA A 742 34.88 3.97 5.45
CA ALA A 742 36.13 3.27 5.72
C ALA A 742 35.97 2.24 6.85
N ALA A 743 36.26 0.98 6.54
CA ALA A 743 36.24 -0.11 7.50
C ALA A 743 37.29 -1.18 7.15
N LYS A 744 37.90 -1.77 8.17
CA LYS A 744 38.88 -2.85 8.09
C LYS A 744 38.59 -3.86 9.21
N VAL A 745 38.69 -5.14 8.88
CA VAL A 745 38.59 -6.24 9.83
C VAL A 745 39.90 -7.02 9.78
N GLU A 746 40.52 -7.22 10.93
CA GLU A 746 41.69 -8.08 11.08
C GLU A 746 41.27 -9.42 11.68
N TRP A 747 41.91 -10.47 11.20
CA TRP A 747 41.77 -11.80 11.81
C TRP A 747 42.93 -12.00 12.78
N PRO A 748 42.71 -12.67 13.91
CA PRO A 748 43.79 -13.00 14.82
C PRO A 748 44.84 -13.86 14.09
N ALA A 749 46.12 -13.53 14.29
CA ALA A 749 47.22 -14.25 13.65
C ALA A 749 47.37 -15.69 14.17
N SER A 750 46.94 -15.93 15.41
CA SER A 750 46.83 -17.25 16.03
C SER A 750 45.72 -17.27 17.09
N ASP A 751 45.41 -18.45 17.64
CA ASP A 751 44.41 -18.62 18.70
C ASP A 751 44.90 -18.15 20.09
N ASN A 752 46.03 -17.45 20.16
CA ASN A 752 46.53 -16.92 21.42
C ASN A 752 45.71 -15.69 21.88
N LEU A 753 45.64 -15.47 23.19
CA LEU A 753 44.80 -14.40 23.77
C LEU A 753 45.23 -12.99 23.36
N ALA A 754 46.52 -12.77 23.06
CA ALA A 754 47.04 -11.46 22.66
C ALA A 754 46.62 -11.10 21.24
N ASP A 755 46.71 -12.06 20.31
CA ASP A 755 46.33 -11.90 18.91
C ASP A 755 44.81 -11.71 18.78
N ILE A 756 44.01 -12.50 19.53
CA ILE A 756 42.55 -12.33 19.59
C ILE A 756 42.19 -10.93 20.08
N ARG A 757 42.76 -10.50 21.23
CA ARG A 757 42.49 -9.17 21.79
C ARG A 757 42.92 -8.05 20.84
N SER A 758 44.07 -8.19 20.19
CA SER A 758 44.58 -7.21 19.23
C SER A 758 43.64 -7.06 18.05
N ALA A 759 43.18 -8.17 17.47
CA ALA A 759 42.24 -8.16 16.34
C ALA A 759 40.88 -7.52 16.71
N SER A 760 40.32 -7.85 17.88
CA SER A 760 39.06 -7.25 18.35
C SER A 760 39.20 -5.75 18.60
N ASN A 761 40.26 -5.31 19.29
CA ASN A 761 40.52 -3.90 19.55
C ASN A 761 40.72 -3.10 18.25
N SER A 762 41.45 -3.68 17.28
CA SER A 762 41.65 -3.10 15.95
C SER A 762 40.31 -2.91 15.24
N CYS A 763 39.43 -3.92 15.24
CA CYS A 763 38.09 -3.83 14.66
C CYS A 763 37.22 -2.73 15.31
N TYR A 764 37.20 -2.66 16.65
CA TYR A 764 36.38 -1.68 17.38
C TYR A 764 36.92 -0.25 17.25
N ASN A 765 38.25 -0.09 17.26
CA ASN A 765 38.89 1.20 17.00
C ASN A 765 38.54 1.69 15.59
N ASN A 766 38.69 0.83 14.59
CA ASN A 766 38.47 1.18 13.20
C ASN A 766 37.02 1.54 12.88
N VAL A 767 36.06 0.72 13.34
CA VAL A 767 34.65 0.86 12.95
C VAL A 767 33.88 1.84 13.83
N ILE A 768 34.09 1.80 15.16
CA ILE A 768 33.31 2.61 16.10
C ILE A 768 34.06 3.90 16.45
N THR A 769 35.25 3.75 17.03
CA THR A 769 35.99 4.88 17.62
C THR A 769 36.38 5.89 16.55
N SER A 770 36.96 5.41 15.44
CA SER A 770 37.39 6.26 14.33
C SER A 770 36.21 6.98 13.68
N SER A 771 35.08 6.29 13.44
CA SER A 771 33.86 6.90 12.90
C SER A 771 33.32 8.01 13.82
N ALA A 772 33.34 7.80 15.13
CA ALA A 772 32.93 8.81 16.11
C ALA A 772 33.85 10.04 16.09
N ILE A 773 35.18 9.83 16.08
CA ILE A 773 36.17 10.91 16.07
C ILE A 773 36.09 11.70 14.77
N VAL A 774 36.06 11.05 13.61
CA VAL A 774 35.93 11.71 12.30
C VAL A 774 34.65 12.54 12.24
N THR A 775 33.51 11.95 12.62
CA THR A 775 32.22 12.66 12.66
C THR A 775 32.28 13.91 13.55
N THR A 776 32.88 13.77 14.73
CA THR A 776 33.05 14.89 15.67
C THR A 776 33.96 15.97 15.08
N ALA A 777 35.08 15.60 14.47
CA ALA A 777 36.05 16.52 13.90
C ALA A 777 35.45 17.34 12.74
N PHE A 778 34.68 16.70 11.86
CA PHE A 778 34.01 17.37 10.73
C PHE A 778 32.71 18.10 11.10
N SER A 779 32.20 17.94 12.33
CA SER A 779 30.91 18.51 12.75
C SER A 779 30.81 20.03 12.60
N HIS A 780 31.89 20.78 12.82
CA HIS A 780 31.89 22.23 12.65
C HIS A 780 31.76 22.67 11.17
N LEU A 781 32.24 21.87 10.21
CA LEU A 781 31.99 22.11 8.78
C LEU A 781 30.58 21.73 8.38
N LEU A 782 30.10 20.60 8.90
CA LEU A 782 28.71 20.15 8.70
C LEU A 782 27.73 21.22 9.16
N ARG A 783 27.92 21.81 10.34
CA ARG A 783 27.04 22.88 10.85
C ARG A 783 27.01 24.17 10.02
N LYS A 784 27.92 24.34 9.05
CA LYS A 784 27.87 25.46 8.10
C LYS A 784 26.97 25.16 6.88
N SER A 785 26.59 23.90 6.68
CA SER A 785 25.65 23.49 5.64
C SER A 785 24.22 23.86 6.03
N ALA A 786 23.41 24.22 5.03
CA ALA A 786 21.97 24.38 5.20
C ALA A 786 21.26 23.04 5.50
N TRP A 787 21.88 21.91 5.11
CA TRP A 787 21.33 20.59 5.34
C TRP A 787 22.42 19.53 5.60
N PRO A 788 22.98 19.51 6.84
CA PRO A 788 24.07 18.61 7.17
C PRO A 788 23.62 17.18 7.40
N ARG A 789 24.30 16.25 6.71
CA ARG A 789 24.01 14.82 6.78
C ARG A 789 25.26 13.99 7.06
N VAL A 790 25.07 12.94 7.84
CA VAL A 790 26.10 11.92 8.09
C VAL A 790 25.50 10.54 7.82
N ILE A 791 26.12 9.81 6.89
CA ILE A 791 25.71 8.45 6.53
C ILE A 791 26.80 7.47 7.00
N MET A 792 26.43 6.56 7.90
CA MET A 792 27.29 5.50 8.42
C MET A 792 27.10 4.23 7.59
N ILE A 793 28.13 3.78 6.88
CA ILE A 793 28.07 2.50 6.15
C ILE A 793 28.16 1.36 7.17
N SER A 794 27.00 0.84 7.55
CA SER A 794 26.84 -0.27 8.47
C SER A 794 26.72 -1.62 7.71
N SER A 795 26.07 -2.61 8.31
CA SER A 795 25.83 -3.92 7.73
C SER A 795 24.59 -4.53 8.36
N ALA A 796 23.78 -5.28 7.59
CA ALA A 796 22.67 -6.05 8.14
C ALA A 796 23.10 -6.99 9.29
N ARG A 797 24.39 -7.35 9.36
CA ARG A 797 24.98 -8.12 10.48
C ARG A 797 25.10 -7.34 11.79
N GLY A 798 24.92 -6.02 11.79
CA GLY A 798 24.78 -5.19 12.97
C GLY A 798 23.36 -5.17 13.54
N SER A 799 22.39 -5.81 12.87
CA SER A 799 21.01 -5.91 13.38
C SER A 799 20.93 -6.97 14.48
N VAL A 800 20.58 -6.55 15.69
CA VAL A 800 20.31 -7.44 16.82
C VAL A 800 19.03 -8.23 16.54
N SER A 801 18.00 -7.58 16.02
CA SER A 801 16.71 -8.20 15.71
C SER A 801 16.84 -9.33 14.70
N ARG A 802 17.53 -9.10 13.57
CA ARG A 802 17.76 -10.14 12.55
C ARG A 802 18.65 -11.28 13.06
N THR A 803 19.56 -10.97 13.99
CA THR A 803 20.41 -11.98 14.64
C THR A 803 19.58 -12.89 15.54
N VAL A 804 18.72 -12.33 16.40
CA VAL A 804 17.82 -13.09 17.29
C VAL A 804 16.85 -13.96 16.49
N ASN A 805 16.32 -13.43 15.40
CA ASN A 805 15.35 -14.15 14.56
C ASN A 805 15.99 -15.21 13.65
N GLY A 806 17.32 -15.30 13.60
CA GLY A 806 18.02 -16.27 12.74
C GLY A 806 17.88 -15.98 11.24
N GLU A 807 17.66 -14.72 10.86
CA GLU A 807 17.46 -14.28 9.48
C GLU A 807 18.77 -14.16 8.69
N LEU A 808 19.90 -14.10 9.40
CA LEU A 808 21.22 -13.91 8.81
C LEU A 808 21.96 -15.24 8.59
N PRO A 809 22.79 -15.35 7.53
CA PRO A 809 23.68 -16.48 7.35
C PRO A 809 24.65 -16.65 8.54
N PRO A 810 25.23 -17.86 8.74
CA PRO A 810 26.17 -18.13 9.81
C PRO A 810 27.22 -17.03 9.99
N VAL A 811 27.51 -16.70 11.26
CA VAL A 811 28.44 -15.63 11.61
C VAL A 811 29.81 -15.97 11.05
N ALA A 812 30.35 -15.07 10.24
CA ALA A 812 31.70 -15.19 9.69
C ALA A 812 32.74 -14.63 10.66
N ASN A 813 32.49 -13.45 11.22
CA ASN A 813 33.38 -12.77 12.17
C ASN A 813 32.52 -12.10 13.25
N MET A 814 32.73 -12.47 14.51
CA MET A 814 31.94 -12.00 15.65
C MET A 814 32.20 -10.53 15.95
N ASP A 815 33.48 -10.11 15.95
CA ASP A 815 33.87 -8.73 16.23
C ASP A 815 33.29 -7.76 15.19
N TYR A 816 33.23 -8.17 13.92
CA TYR A 816 32.58 -7.36 12.89
C TYR A 816 31.09 -7.14 13.16
N CYS A 817 30.34 -8.18 13.57
CA CYS A 817 28.93 -8.04 13.92
C CYS A 817 28.74 -7.09 15.11
N ILE A 818 29.55 -7.27 16.16
CA ILE A 818 29.53 -6.41 17.36
C ILE A 818 29.89 -4.98 16.99
N ALA A 819 30.93 -4.78 16.18
CA ALA A 819 31.37 -3.46 15.74
C ALA A 819 30.30 -2.72 14.94
N LYS A 820 29.59 -3.42 14.04
CA LYS A 820 28.49 -2.83 13.25
C LYS A 820 27.23 -2.58 14.08
N ALA A 821 26.93 -3.41 15.08
CA ALA A 821 25.89 -3.11 16.07
C ALA A 821 26.26 -1.90 16.94
N GLY A 822 27.53 -1.77 17.33
CA GLY A 822 28.06 -0.59 18.02
C GLY A 822 28.00 0.68 17.16
N LEU A 823 28.28 0.58 15.85
CA LEU A 823 28.13 1.69 14.91
C LEU A 823 26.66 2.11 14.74
N ASN A 824 25.74 1.14 14.70
CA ASN A 824 24.30 1.38 14.71
C ASN A 824 23.87 2.16 15.96
N MET A 825 24.29 1.69 17.14
CA MET A 825 24.01 2.38 18.40
C MET A 825 24.64 3.77 18.44
N LEU A 826 25.87 3.94 17.96
CA LEU A 826 26.52 5.25 17.84
C LEU A 826 25.71 6.21 16.96
N THR A 827 25.21 5.73 15.82
CA THR A 827 24.36 6.52 14.91
C THR A 827 23.12 7.04 15.62
N LEU A 828 22.44 6.16 16.37
CA LEU A 828 21.25 6.52 17.14
C LEU A 828 21.58 7.52 18.25
N GLN A 829 22.66 7.30 19.02
CA GLN A 829 23.08 8.22 20.08
C GLN A 829 23.47 9.61 19.54
N LEU A 830 24.11 9.66 18.37
CA LEU A 830 24.42 10.92 17.69
C LEU A 830 23.14 11.65 17.26
N GLN A 831 22.14 10.94 16.73
CA GLN A 831 20.85 11.54 16.39
C GLN A 831 20.13 12.08 17.64
N LEU A 832 20.02 11.28 18.69
CA LEU A 832 19.39 11.69 19.95
C LEU A 832 20.08 12.91 20.58
N ALA A 833 21.39 13.04 20.39
CA ALA A 833 22.14 14.21 20.82
C ALA A 833 21.83 15.49 20.01
N GLU A 834 21.40 15.36 18.75
CA GLU A 834 20.95 16.50 17.92
C GLU A 834 19.47 16.83 18.11
N ASP A 835 18.61 15.85 18.44
CA ASP A 835 17.16 16.07 18.62
C ASP A 835 16.85 17.10 19.72
N ASN A 836 17.78 17.30 20.67
CA ASN A 836 17.68 18.27 21.75
C ASN A 836 18.19 19.69 21.39
N LYS A 837 18.68 19.91 20.16
CA LYS A 837 19.25 21.21 19.71
C LYS A 837 18.25 22.01 18.87
N GLU A 838 18.54 23.27 18.57
CA GLU A 838 17.72 24.09 17.66
C GLU A 838 17.81 23.59 16.20
N GLU A 839 16.69 23.60 15.49
CA GLU A 839 16.48 22.91 14.20
C GLU A 839 17.43 23.33 13.06
N GLU A 840 17.82 24.61 13.02
CA GLU A 840 18.76 25.15 12.01
C GLU A 840 20.21 24.66 12.19
N SER A 841 20.52 24.10 13.36
CA SER A 841 21.88 23.63 13.69
C SER A 841 22.04 22.11 13.69
N ARG A 842 20.96 21.35 13.45
CA ARG A 842 20.93 19.88 13.63
C ARG A 842 21.59 19.13 12.48
N ILE A 843 22.45 18.18 12.82
CA ILE A 843 23.00 17.19 11.87
C ILE A 843 22.08 15.97 11.82
N THR A 844 21.72 15.52 10.61
CA THR A 844 20.95 14.28 10.42
C THR A 844 21.87 13.07 10.28
N TYR A 845 21.59 12.00 11.04
CA TYR A 845 22.36 10.76 11.00
C TYR A 845 21.54 9.59 10.48
N TRP A 846 22.14 8.79 9.59
CA TRP A 846 21.59 7.50 9.15
C TRP A 846 22.64 6.42 9.14
N ALA A 847 22.21 5.18 9.33
CA ALA A 847 23.00 3.99 9.06
C ALA A 847 22.49 3.31 7.79
N VAL A 848 23.39 2.71 7.01
CA VAL A 848 22.99 2.02 5.78
C VAL A 848 23.78 0.73 5.54
N SER A 849 23.11 -0.33 5.12
CA SER A 849 23.72 -1.59 4.72
C SER A 849 23.77 -1.66 3.20
N PRO A 850 24.96 -1.73 2.57
CA PRO A 850 25.09 -1.86 1.11
C PRO A 850 24.74 -3.28 0.61
N GLY A 851 24.46 -4.22 1.52
CA GLY A 851 24.26 -5.63 1.17
C GLY A 851 25.57 -6.39 0.98
N HIS A 852 25.48 -7.68 0.60
CA HIS A 852 26.64 -8.56 0.49
C HIS A 852 27.39 -8.36 -0.85
N CYS A 853 28.14 -7.26 -0.94
CA CYS A 853 28.83 -6.82 -2.16
C CYS A 853 30.13 -7.57 -2.46
N LYS A 854 30.42 -7.81 -3.73
CA LYS A 854 31.67 -8.41 -4.22
C LYS A 854 32.82 -7.41 -4.12
N THR A 855 33.53 -7.39 -3.00
CA THR A 855 34.64 -6.45 -2.77
C THR A 855 35.87 -7.16 -2.22
N ALA A 856 37.04 -6.53 -2.32
CA ALA A 856 38.28 -7.05 -1.73
C ALA A 856 38.14 -7.32 -0.20
N PHE A 857 37.30 -6.55 0.50
CA PHE A 857 37.06 -6.67 1.94
C PHE A 857 36.59 -8.08 2.37
N ASN A 858 35.80 -8.76 1.54
CA ASN A 858 35.31 -10.11 1.82
C ASN A 858 35.90 -11.18 0.88
N GLY A 859 37.02 -10.86 0.22
CA GLY A 859 37.64 -11.75 -0.76
C GLY A 859 36.74 -12.05 -1.96
N TYR A 860 35.94 -11.06 -2.39
CA TYR A 860 35.01 -11.15 -3.52
C TYR A 860 33.91 -12.22 -3.40
N ARG A 861 33.58 -12.65 -2.18
CA ARG A 861 32.56 -13.67 -1.90
C ARG A 861 31.12 -13.16 -1.98
N GLY A 862 30.94 -11.85 -2.15
CA GLY A 862 29.63 -11.20 -2.29
C GLY A 862 28.78 -11.77 -3.42
N LYS A 863 27.46 -11.58 -3.35
CA LYS A 863 26.54 -11.86 -4.46
C LYS A 863 26.24 -10.61 -5.28
N LYS A 864 26.22 -9.45 -4.62
CA LYS A 864 25.79 -8.16 -5.16
C LYS A 864 26.94 -7.40 -5.81
N HIS A 865 26.68 -6.66 -6.90
CA HIS A 865 27.69 -5.77 -7.48
C HIS A 865 27.89 -4.53 -6.57
N PRO A 866 29.12 -4.01 -6.38
CA PRO A 866 29.33 -2.82 -5.54
C PRO A 866 28.49 -1.59 -5.92
N LEU A 867 28.26 -1.35 -7.22
CA LEU A 867 27.39 -0.24 -7.69
C LEU A 867 25.93 -0.41 -7.24
N GLU A 868 25.38 -1.62 -7.31
CA GLU A 868 24.05 -1.91 -6.76
C GLU A 868 24.02 -1.73 -5.23
N GLY A 869 25.16 -1.95 -4.57
CA GLY A 869 25.33 -1.73 -3.13
C GLY A 869 25.32 -0.26 -2.75
N ALA A 870 25.89 0.59 -3.60
CA ALA A 870 25.92 2.04 -3.42
C ALA A 870 24.54 2.70 -3.51
N GLU A 871 23.58 2.04 -4.18
CA GLU A 871 22.21 2.53 -4.36
C GLU A 871 21.54 2.94 -3.03
N SER A 872 21.79 2.20 -1.95
CA SER A 872 21.21 2.53 -0.64
C SER A 872 21.71 3.85 -0.06
N VAL A 873 22.90 4.30 -0.45
CA VAL A 873 23.45 5.61 -0.10
C VAL A 873 22.80 6.69 -0.96
N ILE A 874 22.59 6.43 -2.26
CA ILE A 874 21.96 7.39 -3.19
C ILE A 874 20.54 7.73 -2.75
N ARG A 875 19.74 6.74 -2.33
CA ARG A 875 18.39 7.00 -1.82
C ARG A 875 18.36 7.93 -0.62
N LEU A 876 19.37 7.88 0.26
CA LEU A 876 19.52 8.82 1.36
C LEU A 876 20.06 10.20 0.93
N LEU A 877 20.74 10.28 -0.21
CA LEU A 877 21.23 11.55 -0.76
C LEU A 877 20.16 12.31 -1.55
N GLU A 878 19.28 11.59 -2.25
CA GLU A 878 18.17 12.13 -3.05
C GLU A 878 16.92 12.47 -2.22
N THR A 879 16.86 12.03 -0.96
CA THR A 879 15.71 12.29 -0.08
C THR A 879 15.56 13.78 0.24
N LYS A 880 14.34 14.23 0.51
CA LYS A 880 14.05 15.58 1.03
C LYS A 880 14.23 15.62 2.55
N LYS A 881 14.56 16.81 3.08
CA LYS A 881 14.61 17.03 4.53
C LYS A 881 13.26 16.63 5.16
N GLY A 882 13.28 15.67 6.08
CA GLY A 882 12.10 15.17 6.79
C GLY A 882 11.36 14.00 6.11
N GLU A 883 11.73 13.59 4.89
CA GLU A 883 11.08 12.47 4.19
C GLU A 883 11.45 11.10 4.80
N ILE A 884 12.72 10.92 5.13
CA ILE A 884 13.22 9.72 5.82
C ILE A 884 13.44 10.06 7.29
N GLU A 885 12.86 9.24 8.18
CA GLU A 885 13.04 9.38 9.63
C GLU A 885 14.53 9.38 10.00
N THR A 886 14.96 10.32 10.84
CA THR A 886 16.36 10.47 11.23
C THR A 886 16.77 9.45 12.28
N GLY A 887 18.05 9.06 12.32
CA GLY A 887 18.54 8.10 13.32
C GLY A 887 17.94 6.72 13.12
N THR A 888 17.82 6.28 11.87
CA THR A 888 17.30 4.96 11.43
C THR A 888 18.34 4.20 10.59
N PHE A 889 18.12 2.91 10.39
CA PHE A 889 19.01 2.02 9.62
C PHE A 889 18.30 1.49 8.36
N TRP A 890 18.95 1.58 7.20
CA TRP A 890 18.34 1.25 5.89
C TRP A 890 19.18 0.28 5.05
N GLU A 891 18.57 -0.36 4.05
CA GLU A 891 19.26 -1.12 3.01
C GLU A 891 18.50 -1.03 1.68
N TYR A 892 19.20 -1.33 0.58
CA TYR A 892 18.58 -1.52 -0.72
C TYR A 892 18.78 -2.98 -1.15
N GLU A 893 17.75 -3.80 -1.05
CA GLU A 893 17.80 -5.23 -1.40
C GLU A 893 16.56 -5.61 -2.20
N ASN A 894 16.74 -6.48 -3.20
CA ASN A 894 15.66 -6.95 -4.09
C ASN A 894 14.83 -5.83 -4.76
N GLY A 895 15.47 -4.71 -5.11
CA GLY A 895 14.81 -3.57 -5.78
C GLY A 895 13.96 -2.69 -4.86
N SER A 896 14.08 -2.86 -3.53
CA SER A 896 13.36 -2.06 -2.54
C SER A 896 14.33 -1.38 -1.58
N PHE A 897 14.10 -0.10 -1.30
CA PHE A 897 14.75 0.64 -0.23
C PHE A 897 13.93 0.46 1.05
N GLN A 898 14.50 -0.20 2.06
CA GLN A 898 13.76 -0.63 3.23
C GLN A 898 14.53 -0.40 4.53
N GLN A 899 13.80 -0.12 5.61
CA GLN A 899 14.39 0.01 6.92
C GLN A 899 14.80 -1.36 7.45
N VAL A 900 16.02 -1.45 7.97
CA VAL A 900 16.54 -2.62 8.66
C VAL A 900 16.28 -2.44 10.15
N PRO A 901 15.66 -3.41 10.84
CA PRO A 901 15.46 -3.31 12.28
C PRO A 901 16.82 -3.30 12.98
N TRP A 902 16.91 -2.59 14.10
CA TRP A 902 18.13 -2.47 14.90
C TRP A 902 18.66 -3.81 15.41
#